data_AF-A0A971VKH2-F1
#
_entry.id   AF-A0A971VKH2-F1
#
_cell.length_a   1.000
_cell.length_b   1.000
_cell.length_c   1.000
_cell.angle_alpha   90.00
_cell.angle_beta   90.00
_cell.angle_gamma   90.00
#
_symmetry.space_group_name_H-M   'P 1'
#
loop_
_entity.id
_entity.type
_entity.pdbx_description
1 polymer ?
#
loop_
_entity_poly.entity_id
_entity_poly.type
_entity_poly.pdbx_seq_one_letter_code
_entity_poly.pdbx_strand_id
1 'polypeptide(L)'
;YYAGDFLKDDYSKIYAVSDTNAFVTIDTATGAITPIKTITPPGDTVSGLAGANGFFYGISGTQIFTLDTEGNLNVIATTTATLGIDLAYVPDNGLLYTVDLQSDHLFSINPNTGESVDIGALGFNANYAQGMDYDEVNKVLYWAAYGGGGDGQLRAIDMTTGASVLVGTFSGDNETDCLSIAAYAGGGGGGGTGGAVPWLTETPEEGLVDGLGTFEIEIEFNVNDIEQPGDYFAELRFTNDTPYELPAIPVTMHVVRPLNWGNIKANIYALEQCDIAPAPADKAGVNFYQNGKLVGSTETDEDGYFSYALKHGTYDVEILKAGYITQMVNGVVVGWDEDVVLDDINLRLDAPCLIVDPDSVFQDQFPDRITEQTLTFINTGAKETVFEITENDMGGPTPFMRFNPFADNLIQDPGFEAYTPNPYWDEYSSNYGTTLCTVDDCGTGTGSGPHTGQVWSWFGGVNPGDTENGSVSQDVAFPNGTATMKFWVEQAVCGDSGASNYLALQIDGTELWRTDGTDPACGTASYRQIEVDVSAFADGNTHQVKFASTTVGSGNFFLDDVELIAEGGGGGGTGGDIPWLEIDIMADVVMPDGGQVEVTLTFDSTGLTTGDYFGELQVTNAPDPRITIPVQLRIWDFYRIFTPFTVTRYPHPSK
;
A
#
# COMPACT_ATOMS: atom_id res chain seq x y z
N TYR A 1 6.56 13.85 40.55
CA TYR A 1 6.20 12.43 40.72
C TYR A 1 6.87 11.70 39.59
N TYR A 2 7.34 10.48 39.83
CA TYR A 2 8.14 9.71 38.85
C TYR A 2 7.44 8.44 38.39
N ALA A 3 6.19 8.26 38.79
CA ALA A 3 5.37 7.12 38.40
C ALA A 3 3.94 7.39 38.85
N GLY A 4 2.95 7.05 38.03
CA GLY A 4 1.56 7.10 38.46
C GLY A 4 0.58 6.71 37.38
N ASP A 5 -0.54 6.14 37.83
CA ASP A 5 -1.58 5.64 36.92
C ASP A 5 -2.98 5.64 37.58
N PHE A 6 -4.01 5.49 36.75
CA PHE A 6 -5.35 5.12 37.15
C PHE A 6 -5.42 3.67 37.62
N LEU A 7 -6.47 3.34 38.38
CA LEU A 7 -6.75 1.96 38.76
C LEU A 7 -8.16 1.59 38.31
N LYS A 8 -8.24 0.65 37.37
CA LYS A 8 -9.50 0.24 36.74
C LYS A 8 -10.23 1.45 36.14
N ASP A 9 -11.53 1.53 36.36
CA ASP A 9 -12.45 2.57 35.89
C ASP A 9 -12.58 3.78 36.85
N ASP A 10 -11.74 3.88 37.90
CA ASP A 10 -11.72 5.04 38.79
C ASP A 10 -10.82 6.17 38.27
N TYR A 11 -11.37 7.00 37.40
CA TYR A 11 -10.68 8.19 36.86
C TYR A 11 -10.77 9.43 37.75
N SER A 12 -11.35 9.32 38.94
CA SER A 12 -11.47 10.45 39.87
C SER A 12 -10.14 10.80 40.54
N LYS A 13 -9.16 9.90 40.50
CA LYS A 13 -7.85 10.07 41.12
C LYS A 13 -6.77 9.27 40.40
N ILE A 14 -5.55 9.79 40.39
CA ILE A 14 -4.33 9.06 39.98
C ILE A 14 -3.63 8.58 41.25
N TYR A 15 -3.11 7.36 41.24
CA TYR A 15 -2.17 6.89 42.25
C TYR A 15 -0.76 7.19 41.78
N ALA A 16 0.05 7.85 42.60
CA ALA A 16 1.38 8.30 42.18
C ALA A 16 2.44 8.07 43.26
N VAL A 17 3.68 7.89 42.82
CA VAL A 17 4.87 7.77 43.68
C VAL A 17 5.78 8.98 43.45
N SER A 18 6.15 9.66 44.53
CA SER A 18 7.07 10.80 44.46
C SER A 18 8.54 10.35 44.35
N ASP A 19 9.42 11.32 44.06
CA ASP A 19 10.89 11.18 44.10
C ASP A 19 11.44 10.75 45.47
N THR A 20 10.66 10.97 46.54
CA THR A 20 10.94 10.51 47.91
C THR A 20 10.21 9.23 48.28
N ASN A 21 9.71 8.48 47.29
CA ASN A 21 8.92 7.24 47.46
C ASN A 21 7.64 7.42 48.29
N ALA A 22 7.04 8.61 48.30
CA ALA A 22 5.72 8.81 48.91
C ALA A 22 4.65 8.36 47.93
N PHE A 23 3.91 7.29 48.29
CA PHE A 23 2.73 6.83 47.57
C PHE A 23 1.52 7.64 48.01
N VAL A 24 0.84 8.25 47.04
CA VAL A 24 -0.25 9.20 47.25
C VAL A 24 -1.38 8.95 46.25
N THR A 25 -2.55 9.52 46.51
CA THR A 25 -3.56 9.78 45.46
C THR A 25 -3.59 11.25 45.10
N ILE A 26 -3.88 11.57 43.85
CA ILE A 26 -4.04 12.93 43.33
C ILE A 26 -5.43 13.02 42.69
N ASP A 27 -6.31 13.86 43.24
CA ASP A 27 -7.64 14.09 42.69
C ASP A 27 -7.56 14.75 41.30
N THR A 28 -8.17 14.16 40.28
CA THR A 28 -8.01 14.62 38.88
C THR A 28 -8.73 15.93 38.60
N ALA A 29 -9.76 16.27 39.38
CA ALA A 29 -10.52 17.50 39.22
C ALA A 29 -9.85 18.71 39.90
N THR A 30 -9.18 18.49 41.03
CA THR A 30 -8.69 19.55 41.93
C THR A 30 -7.18 19.58 42.10
N GLY A 31 -6.48 18.49 41.73
CA GLY A 31 -5.06 18.31 42.00
C GLY A 31 -4.73 18.09 43.48
N ALA A 32 -5.73 17.82 44.33
CA ALA A 32 -5.52 17.60 45.76
C ALA A 32 -4.77 16.30 46.02
N ILE A 33 -3.64 16.40 46.72
CA ILE A 33 -2.78 15.25 47.07
C ILE A 33 -3.21 14.68 48.43
N THR A 34 -3.51 13.39 48.48
CA THR A 34 -3.79 12.65 49.72
C THR A 34 -2.73 11.57 49.93
N PRO A 35 -1.89 11.68 50.97
CA PRO A 35 -0.86 10.68 51.26
C PRO A 35 -1.46 9.33 51.66
N ILE A 36 -0.89 8.24 51.15
CA ILE A 36 -1.20 6.87 51.55
C ILE A 36 -0.10 6.34 52.47
N LYS A 37 1.11 6.18 51.94
CA LYS A 37 2.25 5.54 52.63
C LYS A 37 3.57 5.88 51.97
N THR A 38 4.65 5.99 52.74
CA THR A 38 6.00 5.99 52.16
C THR A 38 6.43 4.54 51.95
N ILE A 39 6.72 4.18 50.71
CA ILE A 39 7.11 2.82 50.33
C ILE A 39 8.64 2.68 50.29
N THR A 40 9.12 1.43 50.28
CA THR A 40 10.56 1.11 50.16
C THR A 40 10.71 0.20 48.94
N PRO A 41 10.91 0.75 47.74
CA PRO A 41 11.11 -0.05 46.54
C PRO A 41 12.45 -0.81 46.61
N PRO A 42 12.63 -1.86 45.79
CA PRO A 42 13.86 -2.65 45.78
C PRO A 42 15.09 -1.89 45.24
N GLY A 43 14.89 -0.85 44.43
CA GLY A 43 15.91 0.12 44.01
C GLY A 43 15.79 1.46 44.74
N ASP A 44 16.48 2.49 44.25
CA ASP A 44 16.49 3.82 44.90
C ASP A 44 15.16 4.58 44.74
N THR A 45 14.53 4.46 43.57
CA THR A 45 13.26 5.13 43.23
C THR A 45 12.38 4.21 42.38
N VAL A 46 11.07 4.45 42.42
CA VAL A 46 10.14 3.88 41.44
C VAL A 46 10.20 4.76 40.20
N SER A 47 10.47 4.15 39.04
CA SER A 47 10.48 4.85 37.75
C SER A 47 9.19 4.67 36.98
N GLY A 48 8.34 3.70 37.33
CA GLY A 48 7.07 3.55 36.64
C GLY A 48 6.03 2.78 37.42
N LEU A 49 4.78 3.01 37.05
CA LEU A 49 3.61 2.39 37.67
C LEU A 49 2.54 2.20 36.59
N ALA A 50 2.00 0.98 36.47
CA ALA A 50 0.87 0.69 35.58
C ALA A 50 -0.27 0.02 36.35
N GLY A 51 -1.48 0.50 36.14
CA GLY A 51 -2.72 -0.02 36.70
C GLY A 51 -3.00 -1.43 36.19
N ALA A 52 -3.34 -2.33 37.11
CA ALA A 52 -3.81 -3.67 36.82
C ALA A 52 -5.16 -3.92 37.51
N ASN A 53 -5.60 -5.17 37.58
CA ASN A 53 -6.87 -5.51 38.23
C ASN A 53 -6.78 -5.41 39.76
N GLY A 54 -6.94 -4.19 40.30
CA GLY A 54 -7.02 -3.92 41.73
C GLY A 54 -5.68 -3.74 42.45
N PHE A 55 -4.58 -3.75 41.70
CA PHE A 55 -3.23 -3.44 42.16
C PHE A 55 -2.46 -2.78 41.00
N PHE A 56 -1.21 -2.40 41.24
CA PHE A 56 -0.31 -1.84 40.23
C PHE A 56 0.89 -2.74 39.98
N TYR A 57 1.35 -2.82 38.73
CA TYR A 57 2.72 -3.19 38.44
C TYR A 57 3.62 -1.97 38.58
N GLY A 58 4.85 -2.17 39.03
CA GLY A 58 5.84 -1.11 39.21
C GLY A 58 7.22 -1.55 38.79
N ILE A 59 8.05 -0.60 38.34
CA ILE A 59 9.47 -0.84 38.02
C ILE A 59 10.37 0.06 38.88
N SER A 60 11.44 -0.53 39.38
CA SER A 60 12.48 0.16 40.15
C SER A 60 13.84 -0.44 39.79
N GLY A 61 14.63 0.32 39.01
CA GLY A 61 15.83 -0.23 38.37
C GLY A 61 15.44 -1.37 37.43
N THR A 62 15.96 -2.57 37.68
CA THR A 62 15.62 -3.78 36.90
C THR A 62 14.57 -4.66 37.57
N GLN A 63 14.01 -4.24 38.70
CA GLN A 63 13.06 -5.06 39.47
C GLN A 63 11.62 -4.65 39.15
N ILE A 64 10.80 -5.65 38.85
CA ILE A 64 9.35 -5.53 38.68
C ILE A 64 8.68 -5.96 39.98
N PHE A 65 7.71 -5.18 40.43
CA PHE A 65 6.96 -5.44 41.66
C PHE A 65 5.46 -5.21 41.47
N THR A 66 4.66 -5.76 42.38
CA THR A 66 3.25 -5.37 42.57
C THR A 66 3.12 -4.40 43.72
N LEU A 67 2.19 -3.45 43.64
CA LEU A 67 1.85 -2.49 44.69
C LEU A 67 0.33 -2.44 44.88
N ASP A 68 -0.16 -2.69 46.10
CA ASP A 68 -1.59 -2.54 46.40
C ASP A 68 -1.96 -1.10 46.82
N THR A 69 -3.27 -0.85 46.96
CA THR A 69 -3.80 0.48 47.30
C THR A 69 -3.44 0.97 48.71
N GLU A 70 -2.97 0.08 49.57
CA GLU A 70 -2.48 0.35 50.93
C GLU A 70 -0.96 0.60 50.96
N GLY A 71 -0.28 0.46 49.81
CA GLY A 71 1.16 0.64 49.66
C GLY A 71 1.99 -0.54 50.16
N ASN A 72 1.48 -1.77 50.06
CA ASN A 72 2.26 -2.99 50.24
C ASN A 72 2.84 -3.41 48.90
N LEU A 73 4.17 -3.60 48.90
CA LEU A 73 4.95 -3.90 47.71
C LEU A 73 5.49 -5.32 47.77
N ASN A 74 5.46 -6.05 46.65
CA ASN A 74 6.10 -7.36 46.51
C ASN A 74 6.86 -7.46 45.18
N VAL A 75 8.14 -7.81 45.22
CA VAL A 75 8.95 -8.00 43.99
C VAL A 75 8.58 -9.33 43.35
N ILE A 76 8.30 -9.31 42.04
CA ILE A 76 7.78 -10.47 41.30
C ILE A 76 8.71 -10.95 40.18
N ALA A 77 9.52 -10.05 39.61
CA ALA A 77 10.38 -10.39 38.48
C ALA A 77 11.58 -9.43 38.36
N THR A 78 12.60 -9.83 37.59
CA THR A 78 13.73 -8.98 37.21
C THR A 78 13.80 -8.92 35.68
N THR A 79 13.78 -7.72 35.11
CA THR A 79 13.87 -7.49 33.65
C THR A 79 15.32 -7.39 33.17
N THR A 80 15.55 -7.65 31.88
CA THR A 80 16.85 -7.37 31.23
C THR A 80 16.96 -5.94 30.72
N ALA A 81 15.85 -5.17 30.67
CA ALA A 81 15.90 -3.74 30.42
C ALA A 81 16.72 -3.08 31.53
N THR A 82 17.77 -2.37 31.15
CA THR A 82 18.80 -1.89 32.09
C THR A 82 18.45 -0.56 32.74
N LEU A 83 17.63 0.24 32.06
CA LEU A 83 17.22 1.57 32.47
C LEU A 83 15.79 1.87 31.98
N GLY A 84 14.84 1.04 32.41
CA GLY A 84 13.40 1.22 32.14
C GLY A 84 12.85 2.47 32.82
N ILE A 85 12.41 3.44 32.02
CA ILE A 85 12.03 4.77 32.51
C ILE A 85 10.59 4.88 33.00
N ASP A 86 9.69 4.02 32.50
CA ASP A 86 8.31 3.85 32.96
C ASP A 86 7.81 2.48 32.46
N LEU A 87 6.59 2.07 32.84
CA LEU A 87 5.95 0.87 32.30
C LEU A 87 4.48 1.10 31.94
N ALA A 88 3.98 0.35 30.95
CA ALA A 88 2.56 0.16 30.71
C ALA A 88 2.21 -1.33 30.83
N TYR A 89 1.00 -1.63 31.30
CA TYR A 89 0.45 -2.98 31.29
C TYR A 89 -0.52 -3.14 30.13
N VAL A 90 -0.36 -4.21 29.35
CA VAL A 90 -1.24 -4.52 28.21
C VAL A 90 -2.07 -5.76 28.57
N PRO A 91 -3.34 -5.58 28.96
CA PRO A 91 -4.14 -6.69 29.47
C PRO A 91 -4.44 -7.78 28.42
N ASP A 92 -4.49 -7.41 27.14
CA ASP A 92 -4.82 -8.30 26.02
C ASP A 92 -3.82 -9.45 25.86
N ASN A 93 -2.54 -9.20 26.14
CA ASN A 93 -1.47 -10.20 26.08
C ASN A 93 -0.83 -10.49 27.44
N GLY A 94 -1.20 -9.75 28.48
CA GLY A 94 -0.71 -9.93 29.85
C GLY A 94 0.76 -9.53 30.05
N LEU A 95 1.34 -8.75 29.14
CA LEU A 95 2.73 -8.30 29.21
C LEU A 95 2.84 -6.86 29.72
N LEU A 96 4.01 -6.55 30.27
CA LEU A 96 4.43 -5.18 30.56
C LEU A 96 5.31 -4.69 29.42
N TYR A 97 5.21 -3.40 29.10
CA TYR A 97 6.08 -2.75 28.12
C TYR A 97 6.83 -1.61 28.80
N THR A 98 8.12 -1.46 28.52
CA THR A 98 8.97 -0.40 29.07
C THR A 98 9.88 0.19 28.02
N VAL A 99 10.13 1.49 28.12
CA VAL A 99 11.13 2.21 27.33
C VAL A 99 12.46 2.18 28.07
N ASP A 100 13.51 1.64 27.44
CA ASP A 100 14.87 1.59 28.00
C ASP A 100 15.72 2.76 27.50
N LEU A 101 16.17 3.63 28.40
CA LEU A 101 16.97 4.82 28.04
C LEU A 101 18.42 4.51 27.66
N GLN A 102 18.90 3.29 27.93
CA GLN A 102 20.27 2.93 27.62
C GLN A 102 20.41 2.52 26.15
N SER A 103 19.38 1.91 25.59
CA SER A 103 19.34 1.38 24.22
C SER A 103 18.42 2.17 23.28
N ASP A 104 17.53 3.02 23.78
CA ASP A 104 16.45 3.66 23.00
C ASP A 104 15.49 2.65 22.36
N HIS A 105 15.25 1.54 23.04
CA HIS A 105 14.42 0.44 22.56
C HIS A 105 13.18 0.22 23.45
N LEU A 106 12.15 -0.37 22.86
CA LEU A 106 11.00 -0.91 23.58
C LEU A 106 11.30 -2.34 24.01
N PHE A 107 11.05 -2.66 25.28
CA PHE A 107 11.09 -4.02 25.80
C PHE A 107 9.69 -4.48 26.21
N SER A 108 9.33 -5.72 25.86
CA SER A 108 8.23 -6.42 26.52
C SER A 108 8.77 -7.27 27.67
N ILE A 109 7.99 -7.43 28.73
CA ILE A 109 8.37 -8.16 29.94
C ILE A 109 7.18 -9.01 30.38
N ASN A 110 7.40 -10.30 30.56
CA ASN A 110 6.42 -11.18 31.20
C ASN A 110 6.49 -11.01 32.72
N PRO A 111 5.44 -10.48 33.38
CA PRO A 111 5.48 -10.20 34.82
C PRO A 111 5.57 -11.47 35.69
N ASN A 112 5.23 -12.64 35.16
CA ASN A 112 5.26 -13.91 35.89
C ASN A 112 6.64 -14.57 35.87
N THR A 113 7.40 -14.40 34.79
CA THR A 113 8.70 -15.07 34.58
C THR A 113 9.89 -14.11 34.62
N GLY A 114 9.67 -12.81 34.41
CA GLY A 114 10.71 -11.82 34.18
C GLY A 114 11.40 -11.93 32.82
N GLU A 115 10.92 -12.81 31.93
CA GLU A 115 11.43 -12.88 30.57
C GLU A 115 11.20 -11.56 29.86
N SER A 116 12.28 -11.01 29.29
CA SER A 116 12.26 -9.72 28.58
C SER A 116 12.66 -9.93 27.13
N VAL A 117 11.90 -9.33 26.22
CA VAL A 117 12.17 -9.36 24.78
C VAL A 117 12.41 -7.92 24.33
N ASP A 118 13.57 -7.68 23.73
CA ASP A 118 13.86 -6.45 22.99
C ASP A 118 13.03 -6.46 21.69
N ILE A 119 12.04 -5.57 21.62
CA ILE A 119 11.11 -5.49 20.48
C ILE A 119 11.74 -4.72 19.32
N GLY A 120 12.51 -3.67 19.62
CA GLY A 120 13.18 -2.85 18.61
C GLY A 120 13.29 -1.37 18.99
N ALA A 121 13.95 -0.63 18.11
CA ALA A 121 14.29 0.78 18.32
C ALA A 121 13.06 1.70 18.24
N LEU A 122 12.99 2.65 19.18
CA LEU A 122 11.91 3.63 19.28
C LEU A 122 11.90 4.65 18.15
N GLY A 123 13.02 4.83 17.45
CA GLY A 123 13.22 5.92 16.48
C GLY A 123 13.23 7.30 17.15
N PHE A 124 13.54 7.35 18.44
CA PHE A 124 13.63 8.56 19.27
C PHE A 124 14.68 8.35 20.37
N ASN A 125 15.47 9.37 20.66
CA ASN A 125 16.54 9.33 21.67
C ASN A 125 15.95 9.66 23.04
N ALA A 126 15.56 8.65 23.82
CA ALA A 126 14.83 8.80 25.06
C ALA A 126 15.74 9.26 26.21
N ASN A 127 15.36 10.31 26.91
CA ASN A 127 16.15 10.91 27.98
C ASN A 127 15.28 11.41 29.13
N TYR A 128 15.79 11.38 30.37
CA TYR A 128 15.14 11.89 31.59
C TYR A 128 13.73 11.34 31.86
N ALA A 129 12.94 12.01 32.71
CA ALA A 129 11.66 11.51 33.20
C ALA A 129 10.56 11.56 32.13
N GLN A 130 9.79 10.49 32.04
CA GLN A 130 8.84 10.20 30.97
C GLN A 130 7.67 9.40 31.52
N GLY A 131 6.53 9.44 30.84
CA GLY A 131 5.35 8.66 31.18
C GLY A 131 4.89 7.80 30.01
N MET A 132 4.29 6.65 30.27
CA MET A 132 3.65 5.83 29.24
C MET A 132 2.40 5.16 29.76
N ASP A 133 1.42 4.97 28.88
CA ASP A 133 0.22 4.23 29.21
C ASP A 133 -0.41 3.63 27.95
N TYR A 134 -1.18 2.57 28.14
CA TYR A 134 -1.84 1.83 27.07
C TYR A 134 -3.33 2.18 27.01
N ASP A 135 -3.79 2.69 25.88
CA ASP A 135 -5.21 2.91 25.63
C ASP A 135 -5.89 1.57 25.36
N GLU A 136 -6.56 1.00 26.37
CA GLU A 136 -7.12 -0.34 26.25
C GLU A 136 -8.39 -0.39 25.38
N VAL A 137 -8.99 0.77 25.05
CA VAL A 137 -10.12 0.89 24.11
C VAL A 137 -9.61 0.87 22.67
N ASN A 138 -8.66 1.74 22.35
CA ASN A 138 -8.16 1.94 20.98
C ASN A 138 -6.96 1.04 20.65
N LYS A 139 -6.44 0.32 21.65
CA LYS A 139 -5.32 -0.63 21.54
C LYS A 139 -4.00 0.02 21.12
N VAL A 140 -3.73 1.23 21.61
CA VAL A 140 -2.53 2.02 21.27
C VAL A 140 -1.67 2.26 22.50
N LEU A 141 -0.36 1.99 22.39
CA LEU A 141 0.61 2.34 23.42
C LEU A 141 1.10 3.78 23.22
N TYR A 142 0.78 4.66 24.16
CA TYR A 142 1.21 6.06 24.14
C TYR A 142 2.36 6.31 25.10
N TRP A 143 3.22 7.24 24.70
CA TRP A 143 4.43 7.59 25.43
C TRP A 143 4.67 9.09 25.38
N ALA A 144 4.78 9.70 26.55
CA ALA A 144 5.26 11.05 26.76
C ALA A 144 6.80 11.07 26.67
N ALA A 145 7.28 11.01 25.43
CA ALA A 145 8.69 10.96 25.09
C ALA A 145 9.41 12.28 25.40
N TYR A 146 10.66 12.18 25.85
CA TYR A 146 11.50 13.36 26.03
C TYR A 146 12.92 13.13 25.51
N GLY A 147 13.39 14.01 24.62
CA GLY A 147 14.68 13.90 23.93
C GLY A 147 15.83 14.66 24.61
N GLY A 148 15.54 15.43 25.66
CA GLY A 148 16.43 16.45 26.20
C GLY A 148 16.34 17.79 25.46
N GLY A 149 16.80 18.87 26.09
CA GLY A 149 16.86 20.21 25.47
C GLY A 149 15.50 20.82 25.10
N GLY A 150 14.42 20.39 25.77
CA GLY A 150 13.06 20.86 25.51
C GLY A 150 12.26 20.05 24.50
N ASP A 151 12.76 18.91 24.03
CA ASP A 151 12.10 18.06 23.03
C ASP A 151 11.09 17.08 23.67
N GLY A 152 10.00 17.62 24.24
CA GLY A 152 8.89 16.84 24.79
C GLY A 152 7.82 16.53 23.74
N GLN A 153 7.48 15.25 23.56
CA GLN A 153 6.56 14.78 22.52
C GLN A 153 5.60 13.72 23.07
N LEU A 154 4.34 13.76 22.65
CA LEU A 154 3.47 12.60 22.71
C LEU A 154 3.72 11.74 21.47
N ARG A 155 4.05 10.48 21.66
CA ARG A 155 4.31 9.50 20.60
C ARG A 155 3.45 8.26 20.80
N ALA A 156 3.12 7.58 19.71
CA ALA A 156 2.49 6.26 19.73
C ALA A 156 3.52 5.23 19.31
N ILE A 157 3.61 4.12 20.04
CA ILE A 157 4.60 3.07 19.82
C ILE A 157 3.92 1.85 19.21
N ASP A 158 4.50 1.30 18.14
CA ASP A 158 4.13 -0.01 17.61
C ASP A 158 4.77 -1.11 18.48
N MET A 159 3.94 -1.88 19.17
CA MET A 159 4.39 -2.95 20.08
C MET A 159 4.96 -4.19 19.35
N THR A 160 4.88 -4.25 18.02
CA THR A 160 5.45 -5.32 17.19
C THR A 160 6.88 -5.00 16.76
N THR A 161 7.14 -3.75 16.43
CA THR A 161 8.43 -3.30 15.84
C THR A 161 9.26 -2.42 16.77
N GLY A 162 8.64 -1.87 17.82
CA GLY A 162 9.25 -0.90 18.73
C GLY A 162 9.27 0.52 18.17
N ALA A 163 9.03 0.72 16.87
CA ALA A 163 9.07 2.02 16.23
C ALA A 163 7.96 2.95 16.76
N SER A 164 8.26 4.23 16.91
CA SER A 164 7.28 5.23 17.39
C SER A 164 7.03 6.36 16.39
N VAL A 165 5.79 6.81 16.34
CA VAL A 165 5.34 7.94 15.50
C VAL A 165 4.92 9.12 16.35
N LEU A 166 5.19 10.33 15.86
CA LEU A 166 4.81 11.57 16.52
C LEU A 166 3.30 11.78 16.47
N VAL A 167 2.67 12.00 17.63
CA VAL A 167 1.26 12.40 17.77
C VAL A 167 1.17 13.92 17.91
N GLY A 168 2.04 14.50 18.74
CA GLY A 168 2.09 15.95 18.96
C GLY A 168 3.22 16.37 19.89
N THR A 169 3.52 17.66 19.96
CA THR A 169 4.56 18.20 20.85
C THR A 169 3.96 18.76 22.13
N PHE A 170 4.66 18.58 23.26
CA PHE A 170 4.32 19.30 24.49
C PHE A 170 4.86 20.73 24.43
N SER A 171 4.07 21.68 24.94
CA SER A 171 4.49 23.09 24.97
C SER A 171 5.39 23.36 26.17
N GLY A 172 6.54 24.02 25.95
CA GLY A 172 7.54 24.29 26.99
C GLY A 172 8.50 23.11 27.19
N ASP A 173 9.64 23.33 27.86
CA ASP A 173 10.70 22.33 28.08
C ASP A 173 10.28 21.22 29.08
N ASN A 174 9.14 20.58 28.84
CA ASN A 174 8.44 19.80 29.86
C ASN A 174 8.66 18.30 29.68
N GLU A 175 9.45 17.73 30.59
CA GLU A 175 9.33 16.33 31.00
C GLU A 175 7.91 16.09 31.52
N THR A 176 7.21 15.11 30.95
CA THR A 176 5.84 14.74 31.35
C THR A 176 5.86 13.30 31.82
N ASP A 177 5.41 13.11 33.05
CA ASP A 177 5.43 11.85 33.78
C ASP A 177 4.01 11.62 34.35
N CYS A 178 3.71 10.38 34.78
CA CYS A 178 2.38 9.96 35.21
C CYS A 178 1.34 10.22 34.10
N LEU A 179 1.71 9.95 32.84
CA LEU A 179 0.76 9.91 31.74
C LEU A 179 -0.21 8.78 32.04
N SER A 180 -1.50 9.07 32.10
CA SER A 180 -2.54 8.09 32.38
C SER A 180 -3.75 8.37 31.50
N ILE A 181 -4.28 7.33 30.86
CA ILE A 181 -5.35 7.37 29.88
C ILE A 181 -6.59 6.75 30.52
N ALA A 182 -7.72 7.44 30.42
CA ALA A 182 -8.99 6.96 30.93
C ALA A 182 -9.61 5.92 29.96
N ALA A 183 -9.00 4.74 29.82
CA ALA A 183 -9.34 3.76 28.79
C ALA A 183 -9.54 2.31 29.27
N TYR A 184 -9.62 2.06 30.59
CA TYR A 184 -9.81 0.71 31.14
C TYR A 184 -10.88 -0.13 30.40
N ALA A 185 -10.43 -1.15 29.68
CA ALA A 185 -11.28 -2.07 28.91
C ALA A 185 -11.55 -3.40 29.64
N GLY A 186 -10.92 -3.63 30.79
CA GLY A 186 -10.91 -4.92 31.49
C GLY A 186 -10.03 -5.95 30.75
N GLY A 187 -9.20 -6.69 31.49
CA GLY A 187 -8.22 -7.59 30.91
C GLY A 187 -8.81 -8.82 30.23
N GLY A 188 -9.11 -8.68 28.95
CA GLY A 188 -9.51 -9.75 28.04
C GLY A 188 -9.39 -9.24 26.61
N GLY A 189 -8.37 -9.71 25.89
CA GLY A 189 -8.11 -9.31 24.51
C GLY A 189 -9.20 -9.75 23.55
N GLY A 190 -9.50 -8.86 22.60
CA GLY A 190 -10.26 -9.14 21.37
C GLY A 190 -11.73 -8.74 21.42
N GLY A 191 -12.03 -7.53 20.93
CA GLY A 191 -13.33 -7.17 20.38
C GLY A 191 -14.52 -7.21 21.34
N GLY A 192 -14.73 -6.10 22.06
CA GLY A 192 -15.95 -5.85 22.84
C GLY A 192 -15.81 -6.17 24.32
N THR A 193 -15.75 -5.13 25.15
CA THR A 193 -16.04 -5.16 26.60
C THR A 193 -15.40 -6.30 27.38
N GLY A 194 -14.21 -6.09 27.96
CA GLY A 194 -13.73 -6.88 29.11
C GLY A 194 -14.49 -6.55 30.41
N GLY A 195 -15.81 -6.30 30.30
CA GLY A 195 -16.77 -6.41 31.38
C GLY A 195 -17.32 -7.84 31.43
N ALA A 196 -18.27 -8.08 32.33
CA ALA A 196 -19.07 -9.30 32.32
C ALA A 196 -19.43 -9.70 30.89
N VAL A 197 -19.27 -10.98 30.53
CA VAL A 197 -19.74 -11.52 29.26
C VAL A 197 -21.24 -11.17 29.19
N PRO A 198 -21.73 -10.29 28.31
CA PRO A 198 -23.06 -9.67 28.47
C PRO A 198 -24.22 -10.67 28.46
N TRP A 199 -23.98 -11.85 27.89
CA TRP A 199 -24.91 -12.95 27.75
C TRP A 199 -24.67 -14.09 28.74
N LEU A 200 -23.72 -13.97 29.68
CA LEU A 200 -23.40 -14.99 30.67
C LEU A 200 -23.24 -14.37 32.05
N THR A 201 -23.79 -15.01 33.08
CA THR A 201 -23.65 -14.55 34.47
C THR A 201 -23.35 -15.72 35.39
N GLU A 202 -22.36 -15.55 36.26
CA GLU A 202 -21.96 -16.52 37.26
C GLU A 202 -22.41 -16.08 38.66
N THR A 203 -22.94 -16.99 39.47
CA THR A 203 -23.33 -16.66 40.85
C THR A 203 -23.15 -17.85 41.80
N PRO A 204 -22.39 -17.71 42.90
CA PRO A 204 -21.53 -16.57 43.26
C PRO A 204 -20.18 -16.56 42.50
N GLU A 205 -19.59 -15.37 42.33
CA GLU A 205 -18.30 -15.17 41.64
C GLU A 205 -17.07 -15.53 42.51
N GLU A 206 -17.23 -15.64 43.82
CA GLU A 206 -16.18 -16.01 44.77
C GLU A 206 -16.70 -16.94 45.87
N GLY A 207 -15.79 -17.71 46.49
CA GLY A 207 -16.16 -18.64 47.55
C GLY A 207 -14.99 -19.39 48.16
N LEU A 208 -15.26 -20.10 49.26
CA LEU A 208 -14.31 -20.97 49.94
C LEU A 208 -14.66 -22.43 49.69
N VAL A 209 -13.65 -23.22 49.30
CA VAL A 209 -13.77 -24.68 49.15
C VAL A 209 -13.05 -25.35 50.30
N ASP A 210 -13.80 -25.92 51.26
CA ASP A 210 -13.21 -26.69 52.36
C ASP A 210 -12.47 -27.94 51.83
N GLY A 211 -11.51 -28.45 52.60
CA GLY A 211 -10.82 -29.69 52.26
C GLY A 211 -11.80 -30.86 52.08
N LEU A 212 -11.72 -31.53 50.92
CA LEU A 212 -12.67 -32.57 50.45
C LEU A 212 -14.11 -32.07 50.20
N GLY A 213 -14.34 -30.75 50.18
CA GLY A 213 -15.61 -30.12 49.89
C GLY A 213 -15.83 -29.84 48.40
N THR A 214 -17.01 -29.31 48.10
CA THR A 214 -17.41 -28.82 46.77
C THR A 214 -18.06 -27.46 46.92
N PHE A 215 -17.91 -26.61 45.90
CA PHE A 215 -18.56 -25.31 45.82
C PHE A 215 -19.30 -25.22 44.49
N GLU A 216 -20.58 -24.87 44.52
CA GLU A 216 -21.43 -24.78 43.34
C GLU A 216 -21.50 -23.33 42.85
N ILE A 217 -21.35 -23.13 41.55
CA ILE A 217 -21.52 -21.85 40.86
C ILE A 217 -22.66 -22.04 39.86
N GLU A 218 -23.68 -21.18 39.93
CA GLU A 218 -24.77 -21.12 38.97
C GLU A 218 -24.33 -20.31 37.74
N ILE A 219 -24.59 -20.83 36.54
CA ILE A 219 -24.31 -20.17 35.27
C ILE A 219 -25.63 -19.90 34.56
N GLU A 220 -25.94 -18.62 34.33
CA GLU A 220 -27.11 -18.17 33.58
C GLU A 220 -26.69 -17.64 32.20
N PHE A 221 -27.47 -17.96 31.17
CA PHE A 221 -27.30 -17.42 29.81
C PHE A 221 -28.45 -16.47 29.48
N ASN A 222 -28.13 -15.30 28.93
CA ASN A 222 -29.09 -14.25 28.58
C ASN A 222 -28.93 -13.81 27.13
N VAL A 223 -30.03 -13.83 26.36
CA VAL A 223 -30.05 -13.44 24.93
C VAL A 223 -30.74 -12.11 24.68
N ASN A 224 -31.16 -11.38 25.73
CA ASN A 224 -31.98 -10.18 25.58
C ASN A 224 -31.27 -9.06 24.78
N ASP A 225 -29.95 -8.99 24.84
CA ASP A 225 -29.13 -8.00 24.15
C ASP A 225 -28.35 -8.60 22.96
N ILE A 226 -28.76 -9.80 22.51
CA ILE A 226 -28.18 -10.48 21.36
C ILE A 226 -29.03 -10.21 20.11
N GLU A 227 -28.46 -9.48 19.15
CA GLU A 227 -29.19 -9.02 17.96
C GLU A 227 -29.20 -10.03 16.80
N GLN A 228 -28.25 -10.96 16.76
CA GLN A 228 -28.09 -11.92 15.66
C GLN A 228 -27.99 -13.37 16.16
N PRO A 229 -28.52 -14.35 15.41
CA PRO A 229 -28.27 -15.75 15.70
C PRO A 229 -26.83 -16.13 15.36
N GLY A 230 -26.27 -17.11 16.05
CA GLY A 230 -24.89 -17.55 15.87
C GLY A 230 -24.31 -18.22 17.11
N ASP A 231 -23.02 -18.53 17.03
CA ASP A 231 -22.26 -19.10 18.12
C ASP A 231 -21.50 -17.99 18.85
N TYR A 232 -21.70 -17.90 20.15
CA TYR A 232 -21.04 -16.94 21.03
C TYR A 232 -20.07 -17.69 21.93
N PHE A 233 -18.83 -17.20 22.01
CA PHE A 233 -17.74 -17.86 22.73
C PHE A 233 -17.31 -17.02 23.93
N ALA A 234 -17.04 -17.69 25.05
CA ALA A 234 -16.46 -17.09 26.24
C ALA A 234 -15.56 -18.12 26.95
N GLU A 235 -14.86 -17.68 27.99
CA GLU A 235 -14.11 -18.55 28.87
C GLU A 235 -14.41 -18.20 30.33
N LEU A 236 -14.70 -19.22 31.15
CA LEU A 236 -14.66 -19.08 32.59
C LEU A 236 -13.22 -19.21 33.06
N ARG A 237 -12.73 -18.17 33.73
CA ARG A 237 -11.38 -18.12 34.30
C ARG A 237 -11.45 -18.06 35.81
N PHE A 238 -10.57 -18.79 36.47
CA PHE A 238 -10.60 -18.96 37.93
C PHE A 238 -9.29 -18.50 38.55
N THR A 239 -9.39 -17.69 39.59
CA THR A 239 -8.29 -17.44 40.51
C THR A 239 -8.48 -18.30 41.76
N ASN A 240 -7.38 -18.81 42.33
CA ASN A 240 -7.43 -19.64 43.52
C ASN A 240 -6.18 -19.43 44.39
N ASP A 241 -6.25 -19.80 45.67
CA ASP A 241 -5.18 -19.63 46.66
C ASP A 241 -4.25 -20.86 46.78
N THR A 242 -4.34 -21.79 45.83
CA THR A 242 -3.47 -22.97 45.76
C THR A 242 -2.27 -22.73 44.83
N PRO A 243 -1.18 -23.50 44.93
CA PRO A 243 -0.05 -23.38 44.00
C PRO A 243 -0.32 -23.97 42.60
N TYR A 244 -1.56 -24.39 42.33
CA TYR A 244 -1.96 -25.01 41.07
C TYR A 244 -2.86 -24.07 40.28
N GLU A 245 -2.57 -23.96 38.99
CA GLU A 245 -3.41 -23.23 38.06
C GLU A 245 -4.65 -24.04 37.69
N LEU A 246 -5.80 -23.37 37.62
CA LEU A 246 -7.03 -23.97 37.09
C LEU A 246 -7.13 -23.61 35.61
N PRO A 247 -7.29 -24.61 34.71
CA PRO A 247 -7.47 -24.32 33.30
C PRO A 247 -8.77 -23.56 33.08
N ALA A 248 -8.76 -22.63 32.12
CA ALA A 248 -9.97 -21.96 31.67
C ALA A 248 -10.97 -22.97 31.11
N ILE A 249 -12.27 -22.74 31.37
CA ILE A 249 -13.34 -23.57 30.83
C ILE A 249 -13.97 -22.81 29.66
N PRO A 250 -13.85 -23.32 28.41
CA PRO A 250 -14.50 -22.67 27.28
C PRO A 250 -16.03 -22.82 27.40
N VAL A 251 -16.73 -21.74 27.10
CA VAL A 251 -18.18 -21.68 27.05
C VAL A 251 -18.62 -21.32 25.64
N THR A 252 -19.60 -22.04 25.12
CA THR A 252 -20.24 -21.74 23.83
C THR A 252 -21.74 -21.63 24.04
N MET A 253 -22.33 -20.50 23.65
CA MET A 253 -23.77 -20.30 23.58
C MET A 253 -24.22 -20.32 22.12
N HIS A 254 -25.12 -21.24 21.79
CA HIS A 254 -25.72 -21.34 20.46
C HIS A 254 -27.06 -20.58 20.43
N VAL A 255 -27.10 -19.47 19.71
CA VAL A 255 -28.33 -18.69 19.50
C VAL A 255 -28.94 -19.09 18.18
N VAL A 256 -30.08 -19.78 18.25
CA VAL A 256 -30.78 -20.28 17.06
C VAL A 256 -31.71 -19.21 16.50
N ARG A 257 -31.70 -19.05 15.18
CA ARG A 257 -32.61 -18.14 14.46
C ARG A 257 -34.08 -18.50 14.73
N PRO A 258 -34.94 -17.54 15.11
CA PRO A 258 -36.38 -17.77 15.22
C PRO A 258 -37.02 -18.12 13.87
N LEU A 259 -38.05 -18.99 13.87
CA LEU A 259 -38.74 -19.46 12.64
C LEU A 259 -39.32 -18.32 11.78
N ASN A 260 -39.67 -17.19 12.39
CA ASN A 260 -40.22 -16.02 11.68
C ASN A 260 -39.13 -15.05 11.18
N TRP A 261 -37.87 -15.47 11.16
CA TRP A 261 -36.75 -14.72 10.59
C TRP A 261 -36.17 -15.47 9.40
N GLY A 262 -35.50 -14.76 8.50
CA GLY A 262 -34.68 -15.29 7.43
C GLY A 262 -33.38 -14.49 7.32
N ASN A 263 -32.47 -14.86 6.41
CA ASN A 263 -31.22 -14.14 6.18
C ASN A 263 -31.19 -13.49 4.80
N ILE A 264 -30.52 -12.34 4.71
CA ILE A 264 -30.04 -11.77 3.45
C ILE A 264 -28.52 -11.98 3.39
N LYS A 265 -28.02 -12.46 2.25
CA LYS A 265 -26.61 -12.80 2.04
C LYS A 265 -26.16 -12.33 0.66
N ALA A 266 -24.92 -11.85 0.54
CA ALA A 266 -24.33 -11.51 -0.76
C ALA A 266 -22.80 -11.46 -0.70
N ASN A 267 -22.15 -11.52 -1.87
CA ASN A 267 -20.77 -11.10 -2.04
C ASN A 267 -20.75 -9.69 -2.64
N ILE A 268 -19.93 -8.82 -2.05
CA ILE A 268 -19.72 -7.44 -2.48
C ILE A 268 -18.29 -7.33 -3.00
N TYR A 269 -18.16 -6.75 -4.18
CA TYR A 269 -16.88 -6.47 -4.81
C TYR A 269 -16.70 -4.95 -4.95
N ALA A 270 -15.47 -4.49 -4.81
CA ALA A 270 -15.04 -3.14 -5.09
C ALA A 270 -14.26 -3.15 -6.41
N LEU A 271 -14.66 -2.31 -7.35
CA LEU A 271 -13.97 -2.13 -8.62
C LEU A 271 -12.91 -1.04 -8.52
N GLU A 272 -11.80 -1.22 -9.22
CA GLU A 272 -10.81 -0.16 -9.39
C GLU A 272 -11.32 0.93 -10.34
N GLN A 273 -10.51 1.98 -10.52
CA GLN A 273 -10.81 3.03 -11.49
C GLN A 273 -11.07 2.44 -12.88
N CYS A 274 -12.02 3.01 -13.62
CA CYS A 274 -12.48 2.47 -14.91
C CYS A 274 -13.26 1.15 -14.84
N ASP A 275 -13.82 0.80 -13.68
CA ASP A 275 -14.66 -0.39 -13.47
C ASP A 275 -13.94 -1.72 -13.79
N ILE A 276 -12.64 -1.78 -13.54
CA ILE A 276 -11.80 -2.97 -13.76
C ILE A 276 -11.47 -3.69 -12.44
N ALA A 277 -10.86 -4.87 -12.57
CA ALA A 277 -10.25 -5.63 -11.47
C ALA A 277 -11.12 -5.74 -10.20
N PRO A 278 -12.29 -6.42 -10.25
CA PRO A 278 -13.13 -6.62 -9.07
C PRO A 278 -12.36 -7.35 -7.96
N ALA A 279 -12.32 -6.75 -6.78
CA ALA A 279 -11.74 -7.33 -5.57
C ALA A 279 -12.81 -7.43 -4.47
N PRO A 280 -12.74 -8.43 -3.57
CA PRO A 280 -13.62 -8.49 -2.41
C PRO A 280 -13.65 -7.19 -1.61
N ALA A 281 -14.85 -6.70 -1.28
CA ALA A 281 -15.01 -5.45 -0.56
C ALA A 281 -15.07 -5.71 0.95
N ASP A 282 -13.93 -5.80 1.63
CA ASP A 282 -13.84 -5.82 3.11
C ASP A 282 -14.47 -4.58 3.73
N LYS A 283 -15.14 -4.70 4.88
CA LYS A 283 -15.73 -3.58 5.66
C LYS A 283 -16.60 -2.64 4.83
N ALA A 284 -17.35 -3.17 3.87
CA ALA A 284 -18.43 -2.44 3.23
C ALA A 284 -19.63 -2.44 4.17
N GLY A 285 -20.12 -1.26 4.52
CA GLY A 285 -21.31 -1.12 5.35
C GLY A 285 -22.56 -1.57 4.59
N VAL A 286 -23.39 -2.38 5.26
CA VAL A 286 -24.65 -2.90 4.72
C VAL A 286 -25.77 -2.51 5.67
N ASN A 287 -26.67 -1.66 5.21
CA ASN A 287 -27.80 -1.14 5.97
C ASN A 287 -29.12 -1.72 5.44
N PHE A 288 -30.00 -2.13 6.35
CA PHE A 288 -31.30 -2.69 6.01
C PHE A 288 -32.42 -1.73 6.42
N TYR A 289 -33.23 -1.31 5.44
CA TYR A 289 -34.35 -0.39 5.65
C TYR A 289 -35.67 -1.11 5.46
N GLN A 290 -36.65 -0.79 6.31
CA GLN A 290 -38.02 -1.20 6.14
C GLN A 290 -38.94 0.02 6.28
N ASN A 291 -39.75 0.29 5.26
CA ASN A 291 -40.58 1.50 5.17
C ASN A 291 -39.78 2.80 5.37
N GLY A 292 -38.54 2.85 4.85
CA GLY A 292 -37.65 4.01 4.95
C GLY A 292 -37.00 4.21 6.33
N LYS A 293 -37.13 3.26 7.26
CA LYS A 293 -36.47 3.29 8.57
C LYS A 293 -35.38 2.22 8.63
N LEU A 294 -34.19 2.59 9.09
CA LEU A 294 -33.11 1.64 9.39
C LEU A 294 -33.56 0.67 10.48
N VAL A 295 -33.43 -0.64 10.22
CA VAL A 295 -33.83 -1.71 11.13
C VAL A 295 -32.68 -2.63 11.55
N GLY A 296 -31.54 -2.53 10.87
CA GLY A 296 -30.33 -3.31 11.16
C GLY A 296 -29.21 -2.88 10.23
N SER A 297 -27.98 -3.19 10.62
CA SER A 297 -26.78 -2.92 9.85
C SER A 297 -25.70 -3.95 10.15
N THR A 298 -24.81 -4.19 9.19
CA THR A 298 -23.64 -5.05 9.34
C THR A 298 -22.52 -4.57 8.41
N GLU A 299 -21.38 -5.23 8.45
CA GLU A 299 -20.28 -5.03 7.51
C GLU A 299 -19.94 -6.36 6.84
N THR A 300 -19.40 -6.30 5.64
CA THR A 300 -18.80 -7.46 4.98
C THR A 300 -17.52 -7.90 5.67
N ASP A 301 -17.22 -9.19 5.58
CA ASP A 301 -15.95 -9.79 6.03
C ASP A 301 -14.81 -9.56 5.02
N GLU A 302 -13.63 -10.12 5.32
CA GLU A 302 -12.42 -10.02 4.48
C GLU A 302 -12.61 -10.58 3.07
N ASP A 303 -13.56 -11.51 2.89
CA ASP A 303 -13.93 -12.11 1.61
C ASP A 303 -15.04 -11.32 0.89
N GLY A 304 -15.43 -10.15 1.42
CA GLY A 304 -16.49 -9.31 0.88
C GLY A 304 -17.89 -9.90 1.08
N TYR A 305 -18.03 -10.92 1.92
CA TYR A 305 -19.29 -11.62 2.16
C TYR A 305 -20.01 -11.05 3.38
N PHE A 306 -21.34 -11.03 3.34
CA PHE A 306 -22.15 -10.78 4.53
C PHE A 306 -23.31 -11.76 4.63
N SER A 307 -23.79 -11.98 5.86
CA SER A 307 -25.02 -12.70 6.15
C SER A 307 -25.70 -12.10 7.36
N TYR A 308 -26.89 -11.54 7.19
CA TYR A 308 -27.62 -10.88 8.27
C TYR A 308 -29.04 -11.42 8.41
N ALA A 309 -29.42 -11.78 9.64
CA ALA A 309 -30.74 -12.31 9.95
C ALA A 309 -31.73 -11.17 10.26
N LEU A 310 -32.90 -11.21 9.64
CA LEU A 310 -33.98 -10.25 9.79
C LEU A 310 -35.31 -10.98 9.94
N LYS A 311 -36.25 -10.35 10.65
CA LYS A 311 -37.63 -10.83 10.67
C LYS A 311 -38.21 -10.89 9.25
N HIS A 312 -39.11 -11.83 8.99
CA HIS A 312 -39.78 -11.91 7.69
C HIS A 312 -40.43 -10.56 7.29
N GLY A 313 -40.24 -10.14 6.05
CA GLY A 313 -40.63 -8.80 5.59
C GLY A 313 -40.03 -8.42 4.25
N THR A 314 -40.23 -7.17 3.85
CA THR A 314 -39.60 -6.58 2.66
C THR A 314 -38.63 -5.49 3.10
N TYR A 315 -37.45 -5.48 2.49
CA TYR A 315 -36.33 -4.63 2.87
C TYR A 315 -35.70 -3.95 1.66
N ASP A 316 -35.24 -2.72 1.86
CA ASP A 316 -34.29 -2.06 0.95
C ASP A 316 -32.90 -2.18 1.57
N VAL A 317 -31.92 -2.64 0.79
CA VAL A 317 -30.55 -2.91 1.24
C VAL A 317 -29.63 -1.86 0.63
N GLU A 318 -28.99 -1.05 1.47
CA GLU A 318 -28.02 -0.05 1.08
C GLU A 318 -26.61 -0.59 1.36
N ILE A 319 -25.71 -0.47 0.39
CA ILE A 319 -24.31 -0.86 0.49
C ILE A 319 -23.45 0.38 0.30
N LEU A 320 -22.56 0.63 1.26
CA LEU A 320 -21.71 1.82 1.29
C LEU A 320 -20.26 1.47 1.64
N LYS A 321 -19.33 2.11 0.94
CA LYS A 321 -17.89 2.02 1.23
C LYS A 321 -17.26 3.38 0.92
N ALA A 322 -16.37 3.84 1.80
CA ALA A 322 -15.73 5.14 1.61
C ALA A 322 -14.98 5.19 0.26
N GLY A 323 -15.21 6.25 -0.52
CA GLY A 323 -14.63 6.41 -1.86
C GLY A 323 -15.39 5.72 -3.00
N TYR A 324 -16.50 5.02 -2.71
CA TYR A 324 -17.32 4.32 -3.70
C TYR A 324 -18.74 4.90 -3.76
N ILE A 325 -19.40 4.71 -4.90
CA ILE A 325 -20.81 5.06 -5.07
C ILE A 325 -21.68 4.10 -4.27
N THR A 326 -22.57 4.66 -3.46
CA THR A 326 -23.57 3.90 -2.70
C THR A 326 -24.52 3.15 -3.64
N GLN A 327 -24.74 1.86 -3.35
CA GLN A 327 -25.69 1.02 -4.08
C GLN A 327 -26.93 0.75 -3.23
N MET A 328 -28.09 0.63 -3.88
CA MET A 328 -29.38 0.35 -3.22
C MET A 328 -30.13 -0.77 -3.93
N VAL A 329 -30.38 -1.87 -3.23
CA VAL A 329 -31.20 -3.00 -3.70
C VAL A 329 -32.57 -2.92 -3.03
N ASN A 330 -33.58 -2.49 -3.78
CA ASN A 330 -34.91 -2.24 -3.24
C ASN A 330 -35.79 -3.50 -3.27
N GLY A 331 -36.64 -3.66 -2.26
CA GLY A 331 -37.72 -4.64 -2.27
C GLY A 331 -37.32 -6.10 -2.08
N VAL A 332 -36.22 -6.37 -1.37
CA VAL A 332 -35.78 -7.73 -1.02
C VAL A 332 -36.79 -8.37 -0.07
N VAL A 333 -37.41 -9.48 -0.47
CA VAL A 333 -38.43 -10.18 0.31
C VAL A 333 -37.78 -11.33 1.09
N VAL A 334 -37.88 -11.28 2.42
CA VAL A 334 -37.41 -12.32 3.34
C VAL A 334 -38.62 -13.09 3.89
N GLY A 335 -38.68 -14.40 3.62
CA GLY A 335 -39.69 -15.29 4.15
C GLY A 335 -39.39 -15.85 5.54
N TRP A 336 -40.12 -16.90 5.92
CA TRP A 336 -39.96 -17.59 7.19
C TRP A 336 -38.86 -18.63 7.07
N ASP A 337 -37.83 -18.54 7.90
CA ASP A 337 -36.66 -19.42 7.90
C ASP A 337 -35.98 -19.54 6.52
N GLU A 338 -36.03 -18.46 5.74
CA GLU A 338 -35.55 -18.40 4.36
C GLU A 338 -34.19 -17.73 4.27
N ASP A 339 -33.30 -18.26 3.43
CA ASP A 339 -32.06 -17.59 3.04
C ASP A 339 -32.23 -16.96 1.66
N VAL A 340 -32.12 -15.64 1.60
CA VAL A 340 -32.17 -14.83 0.39
C VAL A 340 -30.73 -14.49 -0.01
N VAL A 341 -30.30 -15.01 -1.16
CA VAL A 341 -29.00 -14.69 -1.74
C VAL A 341 -29.20 -13.62 -2.80
N LEU A 342 -28.56 -12.47 -2.63
CA LEU A 342 -28.53 -11.43 -3.66
C LEU A 342 -27.50 -11.78 -4.73
N ASP A 343 -27.71 -11.28 -5.94
CA ASP A 343 -26.68 -11.33 -6.99
C ASP A 343 -25.43 -10.55 -6.53
N ASP A 344 -24.28 -10.90 -7.09
CA ASP A 344 -23.02 -10.22 -6.79
C ASP A 344 -23.12 -8.71 -7.06
N ILE A 345 -22.71 -7.89 -6.09
CA ILE A 345 -22.83 -6.43 -6.15
C ILE A 345 -21.44 -5.84 -6.36
N ASN A 346 -21.27 -5.10 -7.45
CA ASN A 346 -20.04 -4.34 -7.71
C ASN A 346 -20.23 -2.88 -7.30
N LEU A 347 -19.42 -2.42 -6.34
CA LEU A 347 -19.27 -1.03 -5.96
C LEU A 347 -18.29 -0.35 -6.91
N ARG A 348 -18.73 0.74 -7.53
CA ARG A 348 -17.92 1.54 -8.46
C ARG A 348 -17.20 2.64 -7.69
N LEU A 349 -15.93 2.85 -7.98
CA LEU A 349 -15.14 3.91 -7.39
C LEU A 349 -15.75 5.28 -7.78
N ASP A 350 -15.88 6.21 -6.82
CA ASP A 350 -16.34 7.59 -7.05
C ASP A 350 -15.23 8.43 -7.72
N ALA A 351 -14.86 8.02 -8.93
CA ALA A 351 -13.79 8.59 -9.72
C ALA A 351 -14.18 8.64 -11.21
N PRO A 352 -13.63 9.59 -11.98
CA PRO A 352 -13.78 9.60 -13.43
C PRO A 352 -12.94 8.50 -14.09
N CYS A 353 -13.23 8.21 -15.35
CA CYS A 353 -12.36 7.43 -16.22
C CYS A 353 -12.48 7.96 -17.64
N LEU A 354 -11.56 8.84 -18.03
CA LEU A 354 -11.54 9.44 -19.36
C LEU A 354 -10.78 8.55 -20.34
N ILE A 355 -11.42 8.23 -21.45
CA ILE A 355 -10.86 7.50 -22.59
C ILE A 355 -11.00 8.39 -23.82
N VAL A 356 -10.05 8.28 -24.75
CA VAL A 356 -10.11 8.98 -26.05
C VAL A 356 -10.06 7.99 -27.21
N ASP A 357 -10.84 8.24 -28.25
CA ASP A 357 -10.89 7.45 -29.48
C ASP A 357 -10.94 8.37 -30.72
N PRO A 358 -10.00 8.26 -31.68
CA PRO A 358 -8.83 7.36 -31.67
C PRO A 358 -7.73 7.84 -30.70
N ASP A 359 -6.83 6.92 -30.33
CA ASP A 359 -5.64 7.19 -29.49
C ASP A 359 -4.51 7.92 -30.23
N SER A 360 -4.62 8.03 -31.55
CA SER A 360 -3.72 8.74 -32.45
C SER A 360 -4.47 9.21 -33.69
N VAL A 361 -4.02 10.32 -34.28
CA VAL A 361 -4.69 10.93 -35.42
C VAL A 361 -3.74 11.02 -36.60
N PHE A 362 -4.13 10.43 -37.74
CA PHE A 362 -3.37 10.47 -38.98
C PHE A 362 -4.25 10.98 -40.11
N GLN A 363 -3.81 12.02 -40.82
CA GLN A 363 -4.48 12.58 -41.98
C GLN A 363 -3.55 12.62 -43.19
N ASP A 364 -4.03 12.10 -44.34
CA ASP A 364 -3.38 12.26 -45.63
C ASP A 364 -4.17 13.19 -46.56
N GLN A 365 -3.52 14.18 -47.16
CA GLN A 365 -4.17 15.08 -48.11
C GLN A 365 -3.22 15.67 -49.15
N PHE A 366 -3.80 16.27 -50.19
CA PHE A 366 -3.04 17.08 -51.15
C PHE A 366 -2.85 18.52 -50.62
N PRO A 367 -1.93 19.31 -51.19
CA PRO A 367 -1.77 20.72 -50.83
C PRO A 367 -3.06 21.51 -51.09
N ASP A 368 -3.25 22.58 -50.31
CA ASP A 368 -4.39 23.49 -50.41
C ASP A 368 -5.75 22.78 -50.23
N ARG A 369 -5.83 21.89 -49.24
CA ARG A 369 -7.03 21.16 -48.83
C ARG A 369 -7.32 21.40 -47.36
N ILE A 370 -8.62 21.34 -47.06
CA ILE A 370 -9.14 21.31 -45.70
C ILE A 370 -9.89 19.99 -45.54
N THR A 371 -9.60 19.26 -44.48
CA THR A 371 -10.30 18.03 -44.09
C THR A 371 -10.58 18.03 -42.60
N GLU A 372 -11.58 17.27 -42.18
CA GLU A 372 -11.98 17.18 -40.77
C GLU A 372 -11.90 15.73 -40.31
N GLN A 373 -11.49 15.51 -39.06
CA GLN A 373 -11.64 14.25 -38.33
C GLN A 373 -12.30 14.51 -36.97
N THR A 374 -12.80 13.44 -36.35
CA THR A 374 -13.46 13.52 -35.04
C THR A 374 -12.65 12.74 -34.02
N LEU A 375 -12.42 13.37 -32.87
CA LEU A 375 -11.84 12.80 -31.67
C LEU A 375 -12.94 12.70 -30.61
N THR A 376 -13.16 11.53 -30.04
CA THR A 376 -14.24 11.30 -29.06
C THR A 376 -13.66 11.08 -27.68
N PHE A 377 -14.03 11.94 -26.73
CA PHE A 377 -13.76 11.75 -25.32
C PHE A 377 -14.94 11.03 -24.67
N ILE A 378 -14.67 9.94 -23.96
CA ILE A 378 -15.66 9.08 -23.33
C ILE A 378 -15.32 8.96 -21.85
N ASN A 379 -16.26 9.25 -20.96
CA ASN A 379 -16.08 9.04 -19.54
C ASN A 379 -16.88 7.83 -19.07
N THR A 380 -16.22 6.70 -18.83
CA THR A 380 -16.87 5.47 -18.34
C THR A 380 -16.97 5.45 -16.81
N GLY A 381 -16.29 6.35 -16.10
CA GLY A 381 -16.28 6.41 -14.64
C GLY A 381 -17.60 6.92 -14.05
N ALA A 382 -17.69 6.87 -12.71
CA ALA A 382 -18.89 7.25 -11.98
C ALA A 382 -18.96 8.76 -11.64
N LYS A 383 -17.89 9.50 -11.90
CA LYS A 383 -17.79 10.94 -11.65
C LYS A 383 -17.51 11.70 -12.94
N GLU A 384 -18.06 12.91 -13.07
CA GLU A 384 -17.73 13.81 -14.18
C GLU A 384 -16.24 14.18 -14.19
N THR A 385 -15.72 14.47 -15.39
CA THR A 385 -14.34 14.95 -15.57
C THR A 385 -14.31 16.12 -16.52
N VAL A 386 -13.34 17.00 -16.30
CA VAL A 386 -13.05 18.13 -17.20
C VAL A 386 -11.80 17.78 -17.97
N PHE A 387 -11.84 17.91 -19.30
CA PHE A 387 -10.63 17.82 -20.11
C PHE A 387 -10.23 19.20 -20.62
N GLU A 388 -8.93 19.45 -20.71
CA GLU A 388 -8.37 20.61 -21.42
C GLU A 388 -7.27 20.14 -22.37
N ILE A 389 -7.31 20.61 -23.62
CA ILE A 389 -6.35 20.28 -24.68
C ILE A 389 -5.31 21.40 -24.79
N THR A 390 -4.04 21.03 -24.83
CA THR A 390 -2.93 21.91 -25.20
C THR A 390 -2.21 21.32 -26.41
N GLU A 391 -1.91 22.17 -27.38
CA GLU A 391 -1.22 21.78 -28.61
C GLU A 391 0.29 21.98 -28.50
N ASN A 392 1.03 21.04 -29.07
CA ASN A 392 2.48 21.10 -29.17
C ASN A 392 2.91 20.80 -30.61
N ASP A 393 3.39 21.84 -31.32
CA ASP A 393 3.94 21.70 -32.67
C ASP A 393 5.31 20.99 -32.64
N MET A 394 5.35 19.80 -33.24
CA MET A 394 6.54 18.96 -33.33
C MET A 394 7.27 19.15 -34.69
N GLY A 395 6.78 20.06 -35.53
CA GLY A 395 7.45 20.55 -36.73
C GLY A 395 7.18 19.76 -38.02
N GLY A 396 7.82 20.20 -39.10
CA GLY A 396 7.66 19.70 -40.46
C GLY A 396 7.96 20.79 -41.51
N PRO A 397 8.01 20.47 -42.82
CA PRO A 397 7.88 19.13 -43.40
C PRO A 397 9.14 18.28 -43.19
N THR A 398 8.96 17.01 -42.85
CA THR A 398 10.00 15.99 -43.02
C THR A 398 9.86 15.37 -44.43
N PRO A 399 10.95 15.18 -45.19
CA PRO A 399 10.88 14.54 -46.51
C PRO A 399 10.29 13.12 -46.42
N PHE A 400 9.62 12.66 -47.47
CA PHE A 400 9.20 11.26 -47.65
C PHE A 400 10.40 10.31 -47.77
N MET A 401 11.23 10.22 -46.75
CA MET A 401 12.07 9.06 -46.60
C MET A 401 11.19 7.94 -46.06
N ARG A 402 11.56 6.68 -46.33
CA ARG A 402 10.94 5.50 -45.72
C ARG A 402 11.32 5.41 -44.23
N PHE A 403 11.02 6.46 -43.49
CA PHE A 403 11.13 6.56 -42.05
C PHE A 403 9.70 6.57 -41.55
N ASN A 404 9.35 5.53 -40.81
CA ASN A 404 8.19 5.52 -39.96
C ASN A 404 8.63 6.20 -38.65
N PRO A 405 8.13 7.40 -38.32
CA PRO A 405 8.41 8.00 -37.02
C PRO A 405 7.59 7.34 -35.89
N PHE A 406 6.72 6.38 -36.21
CA PHE A 406 6.23 5.41 -35.25
C PHE A 406 7.17 4.20 -35.20
N ALA A 407 7.95 4.10 -34.12
CA ALA A 407 8.58 2.88 -33.62
C ALA A 407 9.43 2.05 -34.61
N ASP A 408 10.58 2.58 -35.06
CA ASP A 408 11.74 1.71 -35.27
C ASP A 408 12.59 1.78 -34.00
N ASN A 409 12.67 0.64 -33.29
CA ASN A 409 13.57 0.47 -32.17
C ASN A 409 15.01 0.83 -32.58
N LEU A 410 15.62 1.79 -31.88
CA LEU A 410 16.98 2.25 -32.17
C LEU A 410 18.06 1.23 -31.76
N ILE A 411 17.69 0.25 -30.92
CA ILE A 411 18.53 -0.87 -30.53
C ILE A 411 18.64 -1.84 -31.70
N GLN A 412 19.88 -2.18 -32.07
CA GLN A 412 20.16 -3.27 -33.00
C GLN A 412 20.17 -4.60 -32.25
N ASP A 413 19.53 -5.61 -32.86
CA ASP A 413 19.37 -6.96 -32.29
C ASP A 413 18.76 -6.96 -30.87
N PRO A 414 17.52 -6.47 -30.72
CA PRO A 414 16.92 -6.22 -29.42
C PRO A 414 16.65 -7.46 -28.57
N GLY A 415 16.42 -8.61 -29.22
CA GLY A 415 16.26 -9.92 -28.56
C GLY A 415 17.53 -10.77 -28.58
N PHE A 416 18.70 -10.19 -28.90
CA PHE A 416 20.01 -10.87 -28.91
C PHE A 416 20.16 -12.06 -29.88
N GLU A 417 19.25 -12.22 -30.85
CA GLU A 417 19.13 -13.36 -31.76
C GLU A 417 20.34 -13.56 -32.69
N ALA A 418 21.22 -12.56 -32.84
CA ALA A 418 22.48 -12.73 -33.56
C ALA A 418 23.48 -13.65 -32.82
N TYR A 419 23.23 -13.89 -31.53
CA TYR A 419 23.98 -14.77 -30.62
C TYR A 419 25.47 -14.42 -30.46
N THR A 420 26.21 -15.17 -29.64
CA THR A 420 27.64 -14.92 -29.37
C THR A 420 28.57 -15.48 -30.46
N PRO A 421 29.59 -14.72 -30.91
CA PRO A 421 29.85 -13.31 -30.64
C PRO A 421 28.84 -12.41 -31.34
N ASN A 422 28.19 -11.52 -30.58
CA ASN A 422 27.16 -10.65 -31.11
C ASN A 422 27.79 -9.48 -31.90
N PRO A 423 27.38 -9.21 -33.15
CA PRO A 423 27.95 -8.13 -33.95
C PRO A 423 27.45 -6.72 -33.57
N TYR A 424 26.43 -6.62 -32.71
CA TYR A 424 25.78 -5.38 -32.30
C TYR A 424 25.97 -5.06 -30.82
N TRP A 425 26.07 -6.09 -29.98
CA TRP A 425 26.28 -5.97 -28.54
C TRP A 425 27.71 -6.32 -28.15
N ASP A 426 28.38 -5.42 -27.44
CA ASP A 426 29.58 -5.74 -26.69
C ASP A 426 29.17 -6.53 -25.44
N GLU A 427 29.54 -7.81 -25.42
CA GLU A 427 29.24 -8.75 -24.34
C GLU A 427 30.46 -9.01 -23.45
N TYR A 428 30.22 -9.15 -22.15
CA TYR A 428 31.25 -9.47 -21.17
C TYR A 428 30.68 -10.35 -20.06
N SER A 429 31.43 -11.37 -19.68
CA SER A 429 31.18 -12.20 -18.50
C SER A 429 32.52 -12.57 -17.88
N SER A 430 32.63 -12.48 -16.55
CA SER A 430 33.88 -12.80 -15.84
C SER A 430 34.19 -14.30 -15.80
N ASN A 431 33.18 -15.17 -15.80
CA ASN A 431 33.36 -16.62 -15.66
C ASN A 431 33.03 -17.43 -16.93
N TYR A 432 32.19 -16.92 -17.84
CA TYR A 432 31.66 -17.66 -18.98
C TYR A 432 32.00 -17.06 -20.36
N GLY A 433 32.54 -15.85 -20.38
CA GLY A 433 32.98 -15.17 -21.61
C GLY A 433 31.89 -14.36 -22.32
N THR A 434 30.64 -14.81 -22.27
CA THR A 434 29.44 -14.03 -22.66
C THR A 434 28.32 -14.23 -21.64
N THR A 435 27.37 -13.29 -21.60
CA THR A 435 26.09 -13.45 -20.90
C THR A 435 24.98 -13.93 -21.83
N LEU A 436 25.20 -14.04 -23.14
CA LEU A 436 24.20 -14.52 -24.08
C LEU A 436 24.06 -16.03 -24.06
N CYS A 437 22.82 -16.49 -24.12
CA CYS A 437 22.45 -17.85 -23.80
C CYS A 437 21.37 -18.38 -24.74
N THR A 438 21.48 -19.66 -25.12
CA THR A 438 20.37 -20.45 -25.67
C THR A 438 20.03 -21.60 -24.73
N VAL A 439 18.83 -22.15 -24.85
CA VAL A 439 18.41 -23.31 -24.05
C VAL A 439 19.34 -24.51 -24.25
N ASP A 440 19.82 -24.71 -25.48
CA ASP A 440 20.70 -25.84 -25.81
C ASP A 440 22.12 -25.67 -25.25
N ASP A 441 22.62 -24.43 -25.14
CA ASP A 441 24.01 -24.18 -24.73
C ASP A 441 24.19 -24.02 -23.22
N CYS A 442 23.24 -23.36 -22.54
CA CYS A 442 23.35 -23.08 -21.10
C CYS A 442 22.14 -23.56 -20.27
N GLY A 443 21.08 -24.08 -20.89
CA GLY A 443 19.80 -24.36 -20.22
C GLY A 443 19.05 -23.08 -19.87
N THR A 444 18.01 -23.15 -19.03
CA THR A 444 17.23 -21.97 -18.63
C THR A 444 17.70 -21.30 -17.35
N GLY A 445 18.75 -21.81 -16.72
CA GLY A 445 19.37 -21.17 -15.57
C GLY A 445 18.46 -20.92 -14.36
N THR A 446 17.41 -21.73 -14.18
CA THR A 446 16.29 -21.59 -13.21
C THR A 446 15.20 -20.57 -13.55
N GLY A 447 15.36 -19.80 -14.63
CA GLY A 447 14.33 -18.92 -15.18
C GLY A 447 13.50 -19.60 -16.29
N SER A 448 12.73 -18.77 -16.99
CA SER A 448 11.80 -19.19 -18.04
C SER A 448 12.47 -19.45 -19.40
N GLY A 449 13.72 -18.99 -19.58
CA GLY A 449 14.44 -19.01 -20.85
C GLY A 449 14.27 -17.67 -21.59
N PRO A 450 14.27 -17.65 -22.94
CA PRO A 450 14.04 -16.42 -23.69
C PRO A 450 12.60 -15.95 -23.51
N HIS A 451 12.39 -14.63 -23.46
CA HIS A 451 11.07 -14.03 -23.46
C HIS A 451 10.46 -14.16 -24.86
N THR A 452 11.23 -13.82 -25.90
CA THR A 452 10.90 -14.15 -27.29
C THR A 452 12.13 -14.68 -28.02
N GLY A 453 11.94 -15.31 -29.19
CA GLY A 453 13.07 -15.85 -29.95
C GLY A 453 13.73 -17.08 -29.32
N GLN A 454 15.05 -17.18 -29.45
CA GLN A 454 15.87 -18.31 -29.03
C GLN A 454 17.03 -17.93 -28.10
N VAL A 455 17.43 -16.66 -28.09
CA VAL A 455 18.55 -16.13 -27.32
C VAL A 455 18.03 -15.17 -26.25
N TRP A 456 18.69 -15.13 -25.10
CA TRP A 456 18.48 -14.08 -24.11
C TRP A 456 19.80 -13.81 -23.37
N SER A 457 19.84 -12.75 -22.57
CA SER A 457 20.97 -12.51 -21.68
C SER A 457 20.70 -13.07 -20.28
N TRP A 458 21.61 -13.92 -19.81
CA TRP A 458 21.63 -14.46 -18.44
C TRP A 458 22.85 -13.94 -17.69
N PHE A 459 22.59 -13.18 -16.63
CA PHE A 459 23.58 -12.76 -15.65
C PHE A 459 23.47 -13.64 -14.39
N GLY A 460 24.50 -14.44 -14.11
CA GLY A 460 24.49 -15.36 -12.97
C GLY A 460 25.08 -16.74 -13.29
N GLY A 461 24.50 -17.77 -12.68
CA GLY A 461 24.87 -19.18 -12.94
C GLY A 461 26.11 -19.69 -12.22
N VAL A 462 26.74 -18.86 -11.38
CA VAL A 462 27.91 -19.26 -10.58
C VAL A 462 27.55 -20.07 -9.34
N ASN A 463 28.52 -20.81 -8.80
CA ASN A 463 28.30 -21.61 -7.61
C ASN A 463 28.16 -20.72 -6.36
N PRO A 464 27.51 -21.23 -5.29
CA PRO A 464 27.50 -20.56 -3.99
C PRO A 464 28.92 -20.18 -3.52
N GLY A 465 29.17 -18.89 -3.30
CA GLY A 465 30.46 -18.34 -2.87
C GLY A 465 31.30 -17.69 -3.97
N ASP A 466 30.93 -17.86 -5.24
CA ASP A 466 31.57 -17.19 -6.37
C ASP A 466 30.87 -15.85 -6.69
N THR A 467 31.54 -14.99 -7.47
CA THR A 467 30.97 -13.73 -7.98
C THR A 467 31.12 -13.69 -9.49
N GLU A 468 30.06 -13.27 -10.16
CA GLU A 468 30.00 -13.03 -11.58
C GLU A 468 29.67 -11.57 -11.85
N ASN A 469 30.45 -10.96 -12.74
CA ASN A 469 30.16 -9.66 -13.32
C ASN A 469 29.91 -9.84 -14.81
N GLY A 470 28.75 -9.39 -15.28
CA GLY A 470 28.37 -9.49 -16.68
C GLY A 470 27.83 -8.15 -17.21
N SER A 471 27.97 -7.94 -18.52
CA SER A 471 27.33 -6.81 -19.18
C SER A 471 27.06 -7.06 -20.66
N VAL A 472 26.01 -6.42 -21.18
CA VAL A 472 25.82 -6.17 -22.61
C VAL A 472 25.73 -4.66 -22.83
N SER A 473 26.44 -4.14 -23.84
CA SER A 473 26.39 -2.72 -24.18
C SER A 473 26.39 -2.45 -25.68
N GLN A 474 25.78 -1.33 -26.08
CA GLN A 474 25.71 -0.86 -27.46
C GLN A 474 25.82 0.67 -27.50
N ASP A 475 26.62 1.20 -28.42
CA ASP A 475 26.66 2.64 -28.69
C ASP A 475 25.53 3.00 -29.65
N VAL A 476 24.59 3.82 -29.18
CA VAL A 476 23.36 4.16 -29.92
C VAL A 476 23.30 5.66 -30.15
N ALA A 477 22.96 6.08 -31.37
CA ALA A 477 22.73 7.49 -31.67
C ALA A 477 21.34 7.91 -31.20
N PHE A 478 21.27 8.76 -30.18
CA PHE A 478 20.03 9.31 -29.71
C PHE A 478 19.68 10.54 -30.55
N PRO A 479 18.48 10.62 -31.16
CA PRO A 479 18.03 11.86 -31.76
C PRO A 479 17.78 12.92 -30.67
N ASN A 480 17.76 14.19 -31.05
CA ASN A 480 17.29 15.24 -30.15
C ASN A 480 15.81 15.02 -29.84
N GLY A 481 15.34 15.16 -28.60
CA GLY A 481 13.90 15.10 -28.28
C GLY A 481 13.60 14.39 -26.97
N THR A 482 12.60 13.52 -27.00
CA THR A 482 12.23 12.61 -25.91
C THR A 482 12.67 11.20 -26.27
N ALA A 483 13.03 10.40 -25.28
CA ALA A 483 13.40 9.02 -25.48
C ALA A 483 12.96 8.15 -24.31
N THR A 484 12.40 6.98 -24.62
CA THR A 484 11.93 6.00 -23.66
C THR A 484 12.58 4.66 -23.96
N MET A 485 13.09 4.01 -22.92
CA MET A 485 13.66 2.68 -23.01
C MET A 485 12.73 1.66 -22.38
N LYS A 486 12.43 0.57 -23.09
CA LYS A 486 11.62 -0.56 -22.62
C LYS A 486 12.42 -1.85 -22.71
N PHE A 487 12.26 -2.76 -21.77
CA PHE A 487 12.93 -4.07 -21.81
C PHE A 487 12.25 -5.06 -20.87
N TRP A 488 12.44 -6.35 -21.10
CA TRP A 488 11.85 -7.40 -20.27
C TRP A 488 12.90 -8.00 -19.35
N VAL A 489 12.58 -8.08 -18.05
CA VAL A 489 13.47 -8.64 -17.02
C VAL A 489 12.77 -9.73 -16.24
N GLU A 490 13.49 -10.81 -15.95
CA GLU A 490 13.06 -11.86 -15.03
C GLU A 490 14.12 -12.07 -13.93
N GLN A 491 13.66 -12.30 -12.70
CA GLN A 491 14.52 -12.57 -11.55
C GLN A 491 13.96 -13.75 -10.73
N ALA A 492 14.17 -14.96 -11.27
CA ALA A 492 13.67 -16.18 -10.66
C ALA A 492 14.38 -16.54 -9.33
N VAL A 493 15.65 -16.15 -9.16
CA VAL A 493 16.45 -16.47 -7.97
C VAL A 493 17.18 -15.23 -7.45
N CYS A 494 16.87 -14.83 -6.22
CA CYS A 494 17.42 -13.63 -5.58
C CYS A 494 18.90 -13.76 -5.21
N GLY A 495 19.32 -14.99 -4.89
CA GLY A 495 20.59 -15.28 -4.24
C GLY A 495 20.67 -14.70 -2.82
N ASP A 496 21.81 -14.92 -2.15
CA ASP A 496 21.92 -14.70 -0.70
C ASP A 496 22.60 -13.37 -0.32
N SER A 497 22.86 -12.49 -1.30
CA SER A 497 23.64 -11.25 -1.10
C SER A 497 22.82 -9.96 -1.25
N GLY A 498 21.49 -10.06 -1.23
CA GLY A 498 20.56 -8.92 -1.23
C GLY A 498 20.89 -7.91 -2.32
N ALA A 499 21.05 -6.63 -1.93
CA ALA A 499 21.33 -5.52 -2.84
C ALA A 499 22.64 -5.60 -3.62
N SER A 500 23.56 -6.50 -3.23
CA SER A 500 24.81 -6.76 -3.97
C SER A 500 24.60 -7.62 -5.21
N ASN A 501 23.49 -8.37 -5.27
CA ASN A 501 23.03 -9.05 -6.48
C ASN A 501 22.13 -8.08 -7.24
N TYR A 502 22.56 -7.57 -8.38
CA TYR A 502 21.75 -6.60 -9.13
C TYR A 502 21.92 -6.74 -10.65
N LEU A 503 20.92 -6.23 -11.37
CA LEU A 503 20.99 -5.86 -12.79
C LEU A 503 20.58 -4.39 -12.89
N ALA A 504 21.38 -3.59 -13.58
CA ALA A 504 21.17 -2.16 -13.74
C ALA A 504 21.27 -1.73 -15.20
N LEU A 505 20.38 -0.81 -15.59
CA LEU A 505 20.48 -0.05 -16.84
C LEU A 505 21.32 1.21 -16.59
N GLN A 506 22.34 1.40 -17.42
CA GLN A 506 23.24 2.55 -17.40
C GLN A 506 23.31 3.18 -18.78
N ILE A 507 23.29 4.51 -18.84
CA ILE A 507 23.64 5.28 -20.04
C ILE A 507 24.86 6.16 -19.74
N ASP A 508 25.93 6.00 -20.52
CA ASP A 508 27.23 6.65 -20.28
C ASP A 508 27.78 6.47 -18.86
N GLY A 509 27.47 5.33 -18.24
CA GLY A 509 27.84 5.01 -16.85
C GLY A 509 26.95 5.65 -15.78
N THR A 510 25.92 6.41 -16.16
CA THR A 510 24.88 6.89 -15.25
C THR A 510 23.82 5.81 -15.08
N GLU A 511 23.61 5.34 -13.85
CA GLU A 511 22.56 4.36 -13.54
C GLU A 511 21.18 5.04 -13.53
N LEU A 512 20.25 4.48 -14.32
CA LEU A 512 18.89 5.00 -14.49
C LEU A 512 17.83 4.07 -13.91
N TRP A 513 18.13 2.77 -13.83
CA TRP A 513 17.24 1.77 -13.27
C TRP A 513 18.05 0.60 -12.72
N ARG A 514 17.52 -0.05 -11.66
CA ARG A 514 18.09 -1.27 -11.08
C ARG A 514 17.00 -2.21 -10.55
N THR A 515 17.28 -3.51 -10.58
CA THR A 515 16.60 -4.56 -9.80
C THR A 515 17.67 -5.31 -9.01
N ASP A 516 17.37 -5.76 -7.78
CA ASP A 516 18.34 -6.46 -6.93
C ASP A 516 17.73 -7.60 -6.12
N GLY A 517 18.53 -8.33 -5.35
CA GLY A 517 18.09 -9.48 -4.54
C GLY A 517 17.07 -9.16 -3.43
N THR A 518 16.74 -7.87 -3.21
CA THR A 518 15.70 -7.40 -2.29
C THR A 518 14.45 -6.87 -3.00
N ASP A 519 14.43 -6.84 -4.34
CA ASP A 519 13.27 -6.41 -5.12
C ASP A 519 12.06 -7.32 -4.80
N PRO A 520 10.87 -6.77 -4.46
CA PRO A 520 9.66 -7.55 -4.19
C PRO A 520 9.24 -8.47 -5.34
N ALA A 521 9.64 -8.17 -6.58
CA ALA A 521 9.41 -9.01 -7.75
C ALA A 521 10.32 -10.24 -7.80
N CYS A 522 11.34 -10.32 -6.94
CA CYS A 522 12.27 -11.43 -6.93
C CYS A 522 11.65 -12.74 -6.41
N GLY A 523 12.08 -13.88 -6.98
CA GLY A 523 11.63 -15.21 -6.59
C GLY A 523 10.49 -15.76 -7.44
N THR A 524 10.09 -15.02 -8.48
CA THR A 524 9.08 -15.44 -9.45
C THR A 524 9.73 -15.66 -10.82
N ALA A 525 9.51 -16.82 -11.42
CA ALA A 525 9.96 -17.13 -12.79
C ALA A 525 8.96 -16.58 -13.81
N SER A 526 8.90 -15.25 -13.94
CA SER A 526 8.07 -14.54 -14.91
C SER A 526 8.75 -13.25 -15.33
N TYR A 527 8.80 -12.99 -16.62
CA TYR A 527 9.24 -11.70 -17.16
C TYR A 527 8.27 -10.58 -16.79
N ARG A 528 8.81 -9.39 -16.55
CA ARG A 528 8.08 -8.13 -16.41
C ARG A 528 8.70 -7.07 -17.33
N GLN A 529 7.86 -6.23 -17.92
CA GLN A 529 8.34 -5.12 -18.72
C GLN A 529 8.73 -3.96 -17.81
N ILE A 530 9.87 -3.35 -18.11
CA ILE A 530 10.36 -2.14 -17.49
C ILE A 530 10.29 -1.02 -18.52
N GLU A 531 9.90 0.16 -18.07
CA GLU A 531 9.88 1.38 -18.87
C GLU A 531 10.65 2.49 -18.11
N VAL A 532 11.60 3.12 -18.78
CA VAL A 532 12.49 4.14 -18.20
C VAL A 532 12.54 5.34 -19.14
N ASP A 533 12.25 6.54 -18.61
CA ASP A 533 12.48 7.80 -19.31
C ASP A 533 13.99 8.08 -19.39
N VAL A 534 14.49 8.18 -20.62
CA VAL A 534 15.90 8.42 -20.94
C VAL A 534 16.07 9.70 -21.77
N SER A 535 15.07 10.59 -21.76
CA SER A 535 15.05 11.83 -22.53
C SER A 535 16.23 12.77 -22.21
N ALA A 536 16.85 12.64 -21.04
CA ALA A 536 18.06 13.39 -20.69
C ALA A 536 19.26 13.10 -21.62
N PHE A 537 19.23 11.97 -22.34
CA PHE A 537 20.24 11.54 -23.31
C PHE A 537 19.76 11.71 -24.76
N ALA A 538 18.55 12.21 -24.99
CA ALA A 538 18.04 12.55 -26.31
C ALA A 538 18.58 13.91 -26.78
N ASP A 539 19.91 14.02 -26.91
CA ASP A 539 20.63 15.27 -27.17
C ASP A 539 21.27 15.35 -28.58
N GLY A 540 20.99 14.36 -29.44
CA GLY A 540 21.56 14.26 -30.77
C GLY A 540 22.94 13.58 -30.85
N ASN A 541 23.54 13.19 -29.73
CA ASN A 541 24.82 12.50 -29.67
C ASN A 541 24.66 10.97 -29.58
N THR A 542 25.78 10.27 -29.70
CA THR A 542 25.86 8.83 -29.44
C THR A 542 26.14 8.60 -27.97
N HIS A 543 25.33 7.76 -27.34
CA HIS A 543 25.47 7.34 -25.95
C HIS A 543 25.62 5.82 -25.86
N GLN A 544 26.36 5.37 -24.86
CA GLN A 544 26.50 3.95 -24.58
C GLN A 544 25.34 3.50 -23.70
N VAL A 545 24.47 2.67 -24.25
CA VAL A 545 23.44 1.94 -23.49
C VAL A 545 24.07 0.66 -22.96
N LYS A 546 24.00 0.43 -21.65
CA LYS A 546 24.64 -0.70 -21.00
C LYS A 546 23.74 -1.32 -19.94
N PHE A 547 23.56 -2.63 -20.00
CA PHE A 547 23.06 -3.41 -18.88
C PHE A 547 24.25 -4.05 -18.18
N ALA A 548 24.38 -3.79 -16.88
CA ALA A 548 25.48 -4.30 -16.06
C ALA A 548 24.91 -5.04 -14.85
N SER A 549 25.51 -6.18 -14.53
CA SER A 549 25.09 -7.00 -13.40
C SER A 549 26.28 -7.49 -12.60
N THR A 550 26.09 -7.53 -11.28
CA THR A 550 26.91 -8.31 -10.36
C THR A 550 26.01 -9.33 -9.67
N THR A 551 26.41 -10.60 -9.70
CA THR A 551 25.73 -11.68 -8.98
C THR A 551 26.72 -12.43 -8.11
N VAL A 552 26.37 -12.62 -6.85
CA VAL A 552 27.11 -13.37 -5.83
C VAL A 552 26.29 -14.60 -5.45
N GLY A 553 26.95 -15.76 -5.49
CA GLY A 553 26.29 -17.05 -5.26
C GLY A 553 25.25 -17.35 -6.33
N SER A 554 24.07 -17.82 -5.92
CA SER A 554 23.04 -18.38 -6.81
C SER A 554 22.11 -17.37 -7.49
N GLY A 555 22.35 -16.06 -7.35
CA GLY A 555 21.49 -15.03 -7.94
C GLY A 555 21.50 -15.08 -9.46
N ASN A 556 20.32 -14.95 -10.09
CA ASN A 556 20.16 -14.94 -11.54
C ASN A 556 19.24 -13.81 -12.00
N PHE A 557 19.69 -13.06 -13.00
CA PHE A 557 18.90 -12.05 -13.71
C PHE A 557 18.87 -12.37 -15.20
N PHE A 558 17.70 -12.23 -15.81
CA PHE A 558 17.50 -12.44 -17.24
C PHE A 558 16.99 -11.17 -17.89
N LEU A 559 17.46 -10.89 -19.10
CA LEU A 559 17.12 -9.71 -19.89
C LEU A 559 16.84 -10.12 -21.33
N ASP A 560 15.77 -9.58 -21.90
CA ASP A 560 15.38 -9.81 -23.29
C ASP A 560 14.54 -8.64 -23.85
N ASP A 561 14.36 -8.61 -25.17
CA ASP A 561 13.51 -7.67 -25.91
C ASP A 561 13.73 -6.19 -25.54
N VAL A 562 14.97 -5.72 -25.75
CA VAL A 562 15.40 -4.36 -25.43
C VAL A 562 14.97 -3.37 -26.51
N GLU A 563 14.25 -2.34 -26.11
CA GLU A 563 13.73 -1.31 -26.99
C GLU A 563 14.14 0.09 -26.55
N LEU A 564 14.63 0.90 -27.49
CA LEU A 564 14.81 2.34 -27.35
C LEU A 564 13.99 3.03 -28.42
N ILE A 565 12.95 3.72 -28.00
CA ILE A 565 12.16 4.60 -28.87
C ILE A 565 12.60 6.01 -28.55
N ALA A 566 13.02 6.75 -29.57
CA ALA A 566 13.26 8.17 -29.43
C ALA A 566 12.47 8.92 -30.48
N GLU A 567 11.73 9.92 -30.03
CA GLU A 567 10.94 10.77 -30.90
C GLU A 567 11.88 11.82 -31.47
N GLY A 568 12.14 11.71 -32.78
CA GLY A 568 13.00 12.64 -33.48
C GLY A 568 12.43 14.05 -33.39
N GLY A 569 13.05 14.88 -32.56
CA GLY A 569 12.86 16.31 -32.45
C GLY A 569 13.19 16.98 -33.78
N GLY A 570 12.19 17.00 -34.66
CA GLY A 570 12.13 17.76 -35.88
C GLY A 570 11.93 19.24 -35.59
N GLY A 571 12.94 19.88 -34.98
CA GLY A 571 13.11 21.33 -35.01
C GLY A 571 12.15 22.15 -34.16
N GLY A 572 12.62 22.55 -32.97
CA GLY A 572 12.48 23.90 -32.42
C GLY A 572 11.14 24.63 -32.61
N GLY A 573 10.01 23.97 -32.38
CA GLY A 573 8.74 24.64 -32.10
C GLY A 573 8.75 25.11 -30.65
N THR A 574 8.66 26.42 -30.42
CA THR A 574 8.31 26.94 -29.10
C THR A 574 6.89 26.47 -28.80
N GLY A 575 6.67 25.71 -27.72
CA GLY A 575 5.35 25.26 -27.29
C GLY A 575 4.28 26.32 -27.55
N GLY A 576 3.37 26.00 -28.46
CA GLY A 576 2.46 26.91 -29.13
C GLY A 576 1.70 26.21 -30.26
N ASP A 577 0.53 26.75 -30.55
CA ASP A 577 -0.46 26.46 -31.61
C ASP A 577 0.11 25.69 -32.82
N ILE A 578 -0.49 24.54 -33.16
CA ILE A 578 -0.11 23.73 -34.33
C ILE A 578 -0.64 24.43 -35.58
N PRO A 579 0.20 25.03 -36.45
CA PRO A 579 -0.28 26.01 -37.45
C PRO A 579 -1.19 25.44 -38.55
N TRP A 580 -1.29 24.12 -38.65
CA TRP A 580 -2.02 23.39 -39.69
C TRP A 580 -3.19 22.58 -39.15
N LEU A 581 -3.47 22.69 -37.85
CA LEU A 581 -4.56 22.04 -37.14
C LEU A 581 -5.41 23.10 -36.43
N GLU A 582 -6.73 23.02 -36.55
CA GLU A 582 -7.69 23.80 -35.76
C GLU A 582 -8.61 22.85 -35.00
N ILE A 583 -8.81 23.13 -33.71
CA ILE A 583 -9.64 22.34 -32.81
C ILE A 583 -10.83 23.19 -32.35
N ASP A 584 -12.05 22.69 -32.52
CA ASP A 584 -13.27 23.44 -32.20
C ASP A 584 -13.54 23.57 -30.69
N ILE A 585 -13.19 22.55 -29.91
CA ILE A 585 -13.39 22.46 -28.47
C ILE A 585 -12.05 22.18 -27.77
N MET A 586 -11.54 23.19 -27.05
CA MET A 586 -10.29 23.08 -26.29
C MET A 586 -10.48 22.62 -24.85
N ALA A 587 -11.70 22.68 -24.32
CA ALA A 587 -12.05 22.18 -22.99
C ALA A 587 -13.55 21.94 -22.87
N ASP A 588 -13.95 20.86 -22.20
CA ASP A 588 -15.36 20.59 -21.86
C ASP A 588 -15.47 19.62 -20.67
N VAL A 589 -16.70 19.40 -20.20
CA VAL A 589 -17.04 18.45 -19.14
C VAL A 589 -17.62 17.18 -19.77
N VAL A 590 -17.02 16.03 -19.49
CA VAL A 590 -17.55 14.73 -19.90
C VAL A 590 -18.30 14.11 -18.73
N MET A 591 -19.62 14.03 -18.89
CA MET A 591 -20.53 13.45 -17.89
C MET A 591 -20.18 11.96 -17.62
N PRO A 592 -20.42 11.45 -16.40
CA PRO A 592 -20.14 10.05 -16.07
C PRO A 592 -21.02 9.05 -16.84
N ASP A 593 -20.80 7.76 -16.60
CA ASP A 593 -21.65 6.65 -17.07
C ASP A 593 -21.75 6.53 -18.59
N GLY A 594 -20.62 6.77 -19.28
CA GLY A 594 -20.51 6.69 -20.73
C GLY A 594 -20.89 7.97 -21.45
N GLY A 595 -20.91 9.12 -20.75
CA GLY A 595 -21.02 10.43 -21.39
C GLY A 595 -19.89 10.66 -22.40
N GLN A 596 -20.20 11.41 -23.47
CA GLN A 596 -19.28 11.63 -24.59
C GLN A 596 -19.25 13.08 -25.00
N VAL A 597 -18.08 13.52 -25.44
CA VAL A 597 -17.86 14.80 -26.13
C VAL A 597 -17.09 14.52 -27.41
N GLU A 598 -17.65 14.93 -28.55
CA GLU A 598 -17.00 14.86 -29.86
C GLU A 598 -16.28 16.18 -30.14
N VAL A 599 -15.00 16.11 -30.45
CA VAL A 599 -14.13 17.23 -30.81
C VAL A 599 -13.76 17.13 -32.28
N THR A 600 -13.93 18.21 -33.03
CA THR A 600 -13.62 18.27 -34.46
C THR A 600 -12.21 18.80 -34.67
N LEU A 601 -11.39 18.02 -35.36
CA LEU A 601 -10.03 18.36 -35.77
C LEU A 601 -10.03 18.76 -37.25
N THR A 602 -9.70 20.01 -37.54
CA THR A 602 -9.66 20.56 -38.91
C THR A 602 -8.21 20.72 -39.38
N PHE A 603 -7.84 19.98 -40.43
CA PHE A 603 -6.49 19.99 -41.01
C PHE A 603 -6.44 20.91 -42.23
N ASP A 604 -5.63 21.97 -42.20
CA ASP A 604 -5.44 22.91 -43.32
C ASP A 604 -4.03 22.78 -43.94
N SER A 605 -3.96 22.24 -45.17
CA SER A 605 -2.71 22.13 -45.94
C SER A 605 -2.42 23.34 -46.83
N THR A 606 -3.12 24.45 -46.64
CA THR A 606 -2.94 25.68 -47.44
C THR A 606 -1.54 26.26 -47.25
N GLY A 607 -0.80 26.38 -48.35
CA GLY A 607 0.56 26.94 -48.33
C GLY A 607 1.63 26.03 -47.72
N LEU A 608 1.28 24.82 -47.30
CA LEU A 608 2.24 23.82 -46.83
C LEU A 608 2.88 23.08 -48.02
N THR A 609 4.13 22.66 -47.83
CA THR A 609 4.90 21.91 -48.82
C THR A 609 4.75 20.41 -48.61
N THR A 610 5.01 19.63 -49.65
CA THR A 610 5.00 18.17 -49.59
C THR A 610 5.94 17.62 -48.49
N GLY A 611 5.43 16.68 -47.68
CA GLY A 611 6.14 16.04 -46.57
C GLY A 611 5.20 15.68 -45.42
N ASP A 612 5.78 15.16 -44.34
CA ASP A 612 5.05 14.85 -43.10
C ASP A 612 5.26 15.95 -42.06
N TYR A 613 4.16 16.32 -41.39
CA TYR A 613 4.08 17.29 -40.30
C TYR A 613 3.58 16.57 -39.04
N PHE A 614 4.13 16.95 -37.90
CA PHE A 614 3.87 16.29 -36.62
C PHE A 614 3.41 17.30 -35.57
N GLY A 615 2.46 16.88 -34.76
CA GLY A 615 1.98 17.63 -33.61
C GLY A 615 1.55 16.65 -32.52
N GLU A 616 1.36 17.18 -31.32
CA GLU A 616 0.92 16.42 -30.16
C GLU A 616 -0.18 17.20 -29.44
N LEU A 617 -1.28 16.51 -29.09
CA LEU A 617 -2.31 17.05 -28.19
C LEU A 617 -2.08 16.51 -26.79
N GLN A 618 -1.82 17.41 -25.84
CA GLN A 618 -1.76 17.08 -24.42
C GLN A 618 -3.10 17.36 -23.77
N VAL A 619 -3.76 16.31 -23.30
CA VAL A 619 -5.05 16.40 -22.61
C VAL A 619 -4.81 16.33 -21.11
N THR A 620 -5.20 17.37 -20.37
CA THR A 620 -5.23 17.35 -18.91
C THR A 620 -6.62 16.97 -18.42
N ASN A 621 -6.70 16.07 -17.44
CA ASN A 621 -7.95 15.52 -16.89
C ASN A 621 -7.78 15.20 -15.39
N ALA A 622 -7.28 16.18 -14.62
CA ALA A 622 -6.98 15.98 -13.20
C ALA A 622 -8.17 15.38 -12.43
N PRO A 623 -7.93 14.41 -11.52
CA PRO A 623 -6.64 14.01 -10.95
C PRO A 623 -5.83 13.01 -11.79
N ASP A 624 -6.36 12.55 -12.92
CA ASP A 624 -5.75 11.47 -13.69
C ASP A 624 -4.52 11.93 -14.49
N PRO A 625 -3.63 10.99 -14.89
CA PRO A 625 -2.49 11.31 -15.74
C PRO A 625 -2.92 11.92 -17.07
N ARG A 626 -2.09 12.83 -17.58
CA ARG A 626 -2.32 13.45 -18.89
C ARG A 626 -2.35 12.39 -19.97
N ILE A 627 -3.24 12.58 -20.94
CA ILE A 627 -3.32 11.75 -22.13
C ILE A 627 -2.57 12.48 -23.26
N THR A 628 -1.64 11.79 -23.89
CA THR A 628 -0.89 12.30 -25.05
C THR A 628 -1.45 11.67 -26.32
N ILE A 629 -1.90 12.50 -27.26
CA ILE A 629 -2.47 12.05 -28.53
C ILE A 629 -1.56 12.52 -29.67
N PRO A 630 -0.84 11.61 -30.34
CA PRO A 630 -0.03 11.95 -31.49
C PRO A 630 -0.90 12.37 -32.68
N VAL A 631 -0.49 13.43 -33.38
CA VAL A 631 -1.15 13.93 -34.59
C VAL A 631 -0.15 14.01 -35.75
N GLN A 632 -0.49 13.40 -36.88
CA GLN A 632 0.29 13.45 -38.11
C GLN A 632 -0.55 13.96 -39.29
N LEU A 633 0.01 14.93 -40.02
CA LEU A 633 -0.50 15.39 -41.31
C LEU A 633 0.52 15.05 -42.41
N ARG A 634 0.10 14.25 -43.40
CA ARG A 634 0.88 13.89 -44.58
C ARG A 634 0.38 14.62 -45.83
N ILE A 635 1.26 15.40 -46.46
CA ILE A 635 0.94 16.17 -47.66
C ILE A 635 1.60 15.57 -48.90
N TRP A 636 0.80 15.02 -49.81
CA TRP A 636 1.27 14.40 -51.06
C TRP A 636 1.66 15.40 -52.16
N ASP A 637 2.59 14.99 -53.02
CA ASP A 637 2.84 15.64 -54.31
C ASP A 637 1.70 15.30 -55.30
N PHE A 638 1.30 16.26 -56.13
CA PHE A 638 0.49 15.94 -57.31
C PHE A 638 1.37 15.16 -58.29
N TYR A 639 1.19 13.84 -58.36
CA TYR A 639 1.87 13.02 -59.37
C TYR A 639 1.73 13.65 -60.76
N ARG A 640 2.78 14.31 -61.24
CA ARG A 640 2.86 14.77 -62.63
C ARG A 640 3.07 13.52 -63.48
N ILE A 641 1.98 12.97 -64.00
CA ILE A 641 2.05 11.94 -65.04
C ILE A 641 2.75 12.58 -66.27
N PHE A 642 4.05 12.33 -66.43
CA PHE A 642 4.75 12.61 -67.67
C PHE A 642 4.40 11.52 -68.68
N THR A 643 3.39 11.76 -69.52
CA THR A 643 3.18 10.95 -70.73
C THR A 643 4.30 11.24 -71.74
N PRO A 644 5.09 10.26 -72.21
CA PRO A 644 6.06 10.50 -73.26
C PRO A 644 5.34 10.71 -74.61
N PHE A 645 5.23 11.96 -75.05
CA PHE A 645 4.82 12.28 -76.43
C PHE A 645 6.01 12.02 -77.38
N THR A 646 5.92 10.99 -78.21
CA THR A 646 6.87 10.80 -79.33
C THR A 646 6.39 11.58 -80.54
N VAL A 647 7.03 12.71 -80.86
CA VAL A 647 6.84 13.40 -82.13
C VAL A 647 7.70 12.71 -83.19
N THR A 648 7.08 11.87 -84.02
CA THR A 648 7.72 11.32 -85.23
C THR A 648 7.81 12.43 -86.28
N ARG A 649 9.00 13.05 -86.43
CA ARG A 649 9.33 13.81 -87.65
C ARG A 649 9.60 12.82 -88.77
N TYR A 650 8.64 12.62 -89.68
CA TYR A 650 8.91 11.96 -90.95
C TYR A 650 9.85 12.84 -91.80
N PRO A 651 10.97 12.31 -92.33
CA PRO A 651 11.75 13.01 -93.33
C PRO A 651 10.96 13.08 -94.65
N HIS A 652 10.90 14.26 -95.26
CA HIS A 652 10.50 14.40 -96.66
C HIS A 652 11.41 13.52 -97.55
N PRO A 653 10.86 12.67 -98.44
CA PRO A 653 11.66 12.02 -99.46
C PRO A 653 12.10 13.04 -100.51
N SER A 654 13.39 13.06 -100.80
CA SER A 654 13.99 13.79 -101.91
C SER A 654 13.94 12.94 -103.19
N LYS A 655 13.33 13.54 -104.21
CA LYS A 655 13.17 13.15 -105.64
C LYS A 655 12.14 12.08 -105.98
#